data_AF-A0A661FNR4-F1
#
_entry.id   AF-A0A661FNR4-F1
#
_cell.length_a   1.000
_cell.length_b   1.000
_cell.length_c   1.000
_cell.angle_alpha   90.00
_cell.angle_beta   90.00
_cell.angle_gamma   90.00
#
_symmetry.space_group_name_H-M   'P 1'
#
loop_
_entity.id
_entity.type
_entity.pdbx_description
1 polymer ?
#
loop_
_entity_poly.entity_id
_entity_poly.type
_entity_poly.pdbx_seq_one_letter_code
_entity_poly.pdbx_strand_id
1 'polypeptide(L)'
;MNNSTHFFDPELEGLYTLKLTANARTWTDNSAELWQLFDQLNQAGQKHQVMSRAYAFIKHELRQVEQNHAAKIKTDYSSDKLASLQVLDPPLLAKQYWTKENLSLCIKQTAAVYLTQPCWLQNISTSASSQTKTSLQLMSLYLHLTGKDQHNMVLQDTYHALLLATGSKIPSLHMPGFSEQADLAPEVLGFATLQLGLALFPRVLLPEILGFTLAYCQMPTIIETCFPKSHLPELYFQQRQQRLKQQIIPLIECITAYLDLFPQHTQSLWLRIQKGFWLYQQQVQRNNQQFKNSLDSAQPSQQHIAKLLLQKSVATIGHHRKIQLQGKSLDQWFAELPENTQEFLQALIQSDYVDRQTPANSQLLKLFAFKGPMFGVLDKSELDILLSWLQDELKITPTNVGAVFSREGLASPSRLKTAPTVEINKLALKQKADYAKLSTRELYYYLLNVDLFPDILPAAKSKADKLLRRCALFNPLPFKHYSHQRFDAYIENIYQQEISTYQPLQGAPKISKEAYIWGFEQIAPMILIDGCWIQNSQALQQLNPEICDILCKIYCDEIGGGLLIQNHPYIFQQLLKSLSIQLPPAYSKDFIEHPGFINSAFDLPTYMLSVSSFSVEFLPELLGLNMAIELSGLGKSYMRLVDDWNYWGIDPSIASIHISIDNYASGHTFLAKKAIHLYMDAIMQVANDRTILDRHWRRIYTGYASLRFVGGRFKFGLPIEYLVYKFKHKYGFANINNTVSTLSNAHD
;
A
#
# COMPACT_ATOMS: atom_id res chain seq x y z
N MET A 1 18.08 -19.31 -19.22
CA MET A 1 17.36 -19.71 -17.99
C MET A 1 18.17 -19.11 -16.85
N ASN A 2 17.69 -18.01 -16.24
CA ASN A 2 18.40 -17.39 -15.13
C ASN A 2 18.09 -18.18 -13.86
N ASN A 3 19.14 -18.63 -13.19
CA ASN A 3 19.11 -19.22 -11.86
C ASN A 3 18.91 -18.11 -10.81
N SER A 4 17.80 -17.36 -10.88
CA SER A 4 17.46 -16.47 -9.78
C SER A 4 16.98 -17.30 -8.59
N THR A 5 17.89 -17.69 -7.71
CA THR A 5 17.62 -18.63 -6.61
C THR A 5 17.07 -17.93 -5.37
N HIS A 6 17.39 -16.64 -5.18
CA HIS A 6 16.97 -15.87 -4.03
C HIS A 6 15.76 -14.97 -4.32
N PHE A 7 14.88 -14.75 -3.33
CA PHE A 7 13.67 -13.92 -3.50
C PHE A 7 13.99 -12.47 -3.92
N PHE A 8 15.08 -11.91 -3.40
CA PHE A 8 15.56 -10.56 -3.67
C PHE A 8 16.75 -10.52 -4.65
N ASP A 9 16.76 -11.41 -5.64
CA ASP A 9 17.86 -11.46 -6.61
C ASP A 9 18.01 -10.13 -7.39
N PRO A 10 19.23 -9.54 -7.46
CA PRO A 10 19.49 -8.31 -8.19
C PRO A 10 19.13 -8.36 -9.68
N GLU A 11 19.16 -9.54 -10.30
CA GLU A 11 18.85 -9.74 -11.72
C GLU A 11 17.37 -9.54 -12.06
N LEU A 12 16.48 -9.53 -11.05
CA LEU A 12 15.05 -9.31 -11.25
C LEU A 12 14.75 -7.97 -11.93
N GLU A 13 15.56 -6.93 -11.70
CA GLU A 13 15.40 -5.64 -12.37
C GLU A 13 15.57 -5.76 -13.89
N GLY A 14 16.60 -6.48 -14.34
CA GLY A 14 16.86 -6.72 -15.76
C GLY A 14 15.72 -7.50 -16.40
N LEU A 15 15.27 -8.58 -15.73
CA LEU A 15 14.15 -9.40 -16.18
C LEU A 15 12.85 -8.60 -16.30
N TYR A 16 12.55 -7.75 -15.33
CA TYR A 16 11.34 -6.92 -15.32
C TYR A 16 11.41 -5.81 -16.38
N THR A 17 12.55 -5.12 -16.48
CA THR A 17 12.77 -4.05 -17.47
C THR A 17 12.59 -4.57 -18.90
N LEU A 18 13.17 -5.74 -19.22
CA LEU A 18 13.05 -6.35 -20.55
C LEU A 18 11.58 -6.62 -20.92
N LYS A 19 10.78 -7.14 -19.99
CA LYS A 19 9.33 -7.36 -20.21
C LYS A 19 8.57 -6.06 -20.47
N LEU A 20 8.91 -4.99 -19.75
CA LEU A 20 8.26 -3.69 -19.92
C LEU A 20 8.70 -2.94 -21.17
N THR A 21 9.96 -3.07 -21.63
CA THR A 21 10.45 -2.37 -22.82
C THR A 21 9.70 -2.71 -24.11
N ALA A 22 8.95 -3.81 -24.14
CA ALA A 22 8.06 -4.15 -25.26
C ALA A 22 6.76 -3.31 -25.31
N ASN A 23 6.37 -2.67 -24.19
CA ASN A 23 5.10 -1.95 -24.03
C ASN A 23 5.22 -0.56 -23.35
N ALA A 24 6.41 -0.14 -22.92
CA ALA A 24 6.59 1.07 -22.12
C ALA A 24 6.59 2.33 -22.99
N ARG A 25 5.60 3.20 -22.77
CA ARG A 25 5.64 4.60 -23.20
C ARG A 25 6.73 5.33 -22.38
N THR A 26 7.53 6.18 -23.01
CA THR A 26 8.43 7.08 -22.28
C THR A 26 7.60 8.05 -21.44
N TRP A 27 7.93 8.23 -20.16
CA TRP A 27 7.28 9.23 -19.31
C TRP A 27 7.48 10.63 -19.89
N THR A 28 6.43 11.44 -19.92
CA THR A 28 6.52 12.85 -20.31
C THR A 28 6.31 13.73 -19.09
N ASP A 29 7.14 14.76 -18.91
CA ASP A 29 7.02 15.72 -17.80
C ASP A 29 5.80 16.64 -18.02
N ASN A 30 4.61 16.06 -17.96
CA ASN A 30 3.33 16.72 -18.06
C ASN A 30 2.59 16.60 -16.73
N SER A 31 2.21 17.73 -16.14
CA SER A 31 1.47 17.77 -14.87
C SER A 31 0.21 16.91 -14.94
N ALA A 32 -0.58 17.01 -16.01
CA ALA A 32 -1.81 16.23 -16.19
C ALA A 32 -1.58 14.71 -16.13
N GLU A 33 -0.45 14.23 -16.67
CA GLU A 33 -0.08 12.82 -16.61
C GLU A 33 0.28 12.38 -15.18
N LEU A 34 0.95 13.26 -14.43
CA LEU A 34 1.30 13.03 -13.03
C LEU A 34 0.07 12.98 -12.12
N TRP A 35 -0.87 13.92 -12.27
CA TRP A 35 -2.13 13.92 -11.50
C TRP A 35 -2.91 12.63 -11.70
N GLN A 36 -3.07 12.22 -12.96
CA GLN A 36 -3.76 10.98 -13.28
C GLN A 36 -3.05 9.75 -12.68
N LEU A 37 -1.71 9.72 -12.70
CA LEU A 37 -0.96 8.61 -12.11
C LEU A 37 -1.12 8.57 -10.58
N PHE A 38 -1.06 9.73 -9.90
CA PHE A 38 -1.30 9.81 -8.47
C PHE A 38 -2.67 9.23 -8.10
N ASP A 39 -3.73 9.69 -8.78
CA ASP A 39 -5.09 9.23 -8.52
C ASP A 39 -5.23 7.72 -8.71
N GLN A 40 -4.69 7.19 -9.80
CA GLN A 40 -4.75 5.76 -10.07
C GLN A 40 -3.97 4.92 -9.05
N LEU A 41 -2.82 5.41 -8.58
CA LEU A 41 -2.02 4.72 -7.56
C LEU A 41 -2.67 4.78 -6.18
N ASN A 42 -3.44 5.84 -5.93
CA ASN A 42 -4.12 6.08 -4.67
C ASN A 42 -5.51 5.44 -4.63
N GLN A 43 -6.08 4.99 -5.75
CA GLN A 43 -7.32 4.22 -5.74
C GLN A 43 -7.15 2.81 -5.15
N ALA A 44 -8.19 2.33 -4.47
CA ALA A 44 -8.26 0.97 -3.95
C ALA A 44 -8.53 -0.03 -5.09
N GLY A 45 -7.60 -0.98 -5.29
CA GLY A 45 -7.74 -2.06 -6.28
C GLY A 45 -7.16 -1.75 -7.67
N GLN A 46 -7.00 -2.79 -8.49
CA GLN A 46 -6.54 -2.75 -9.90
C GLN A 46 -5.21 -2.02 -10.23
N LYS A 47 -4.33 -1.82 -9.23
CA LYS A 47 -3.01 -1.16 -9.40
C LYS A 47 -2.11 -1.78 -10.48
N HIS A 48 -2.35 -3.04 -10.86
CA HIS A 48 -1.63 -3.73 -11.93
C HIS A 48 -1.72 -3.04 -13.29
N GLN A 49 -2.80 -2.31 -13.58
CA GLN A 49 -2.97 -1.59 -14.84
C GLN A 49 -2.02 -0.40 -14.97
N VAL A 50 -1.53 0.13 -13.86
CA VAL A 50 -0.68 1.32 -13.82
C VAL A 50 0.78 1.05 -13.48
N MET A 51 1.14 -0.22 -13.22
CA MET A 51 2.52 -0.61 -12.90
C MET A 51 3.51 -0.16 -13.99
N SER A 52 3.20 -0.34 -15.27
CA SER A 52 4.11 0.07 -16.35
C SER A 52 4.36 1.59 -16.36
N ARG A 53 3.33 2.40 -16.12
CA ARG A 53 3.43 3.87 -16.01
C ARG A 53 4.20 4.29 -14.76
N ALA A 54 3.89 3.70 -13.62
CA ALA A 54 4.58 3.96 -12.36
C ALA A 54 6.07 3.62 -12.47
N TYR A 55 6.41 2.48 -13.09
CA TYR A 55 7.80 2.10 -13.33
C TYR A 55 8.53 3.10 -14.25
N ALA A 56 7.89 3.53 -15.33
CA ALA A 56 8.44 4.54 -16.23
C ALA A 56 8.71 5.89 -15.51
N PHE A 57 7.77 6.33 -14.67
CA PHE A 57 7.92 7.52 -13.83
C PHE A 57 9.11 7.39 -12.85
N ILE A 58 9.22 6.27 -12.13
CA ILE A 58 10.33 6.06 -11.19
C ILE A 58 11.68 6.03 -11.92
N LYS A 59 11.77 5.36 -13.07
CA LYS A 59 13.01 5.31 -13.87
C LYS A 59 13.36 6.69 -14.43
N HIS A 60 12.39 7.53 -14.76
CA HIS A 60 12.63 8.93 -15.12
C HIS A 60 13.25 9.71 -13.95
N GLU A 61 12.66 9.63 -12.76
CA GLU A 61 13.20 10.30 -11.57
C GLU A 61 14.61 9.80 -11.19
N LEU A 62 14.87 8.50 -11.31
CA LEU A 62 16.20 7.92 -11.07
C LEU A 62 17.25 8.42 -12.07
N ARG A 63 16.88 8.62 -13.35
CA ARG A 63 17.79 9.21 -14.35
C ARG A 63 18.12 10.66 -14.01
N GLN A 64 17.15 11.42 -13.52
CA GLN A 64 17.40 12.80 -13.06
C GLN A 64 18.37 12.82 -11.88
N VAL A 65 18.25 11.88 -10.95
CA VAL A 65 19.21 11.73 -9.83
C VAL A 65 20.62 11.42 -10.34
N GLU A 66 20.76 10.50 -11.29
CA GLU A 66 22.06 10.18 -11.89
C GLU A 66 22.73 11.42 -12.50
N GLN A 67 21.96 12.28 -13.17
CA GLN A 67 22.46 13.50 -13.78
C GLN A 67 22.83 14.56 -12.73
N ASN A 68 21.93 14.83 -11.77
CA ASN A 68 22.09 15.91 -10.79
C ASN A 68 23.11 15.58 -9.69
N HIS A 69 23.33 14.29 -9.41
CA HIS A 69 24.18 13.82 -8.32
C HIS A 69 25.37 12.97 -8.79
N ALA A 70 25.71 12.98 -10.08
CA ALA A 70 26.83 12.22 -10.66
C ALA A 70 28.13 12.34 -9.86
N ALA A 71 28.49 13.54 -9.42
CA ALA A 71 29.73 13.78 -8.66
C ALA A 71 29.73 13.16 -7.24
N LYS A 72 28.54 12.96 -6.66
CA LYS A 72 28.33 12.42 -5.30
C LYS A 72 28.22 10.91 -5.29
N ILE A 73 27.77 10.30 -6.39
CA ILE A 73 27.68 8.85 -6.53
C ILE A 73 29.09 8.27 -6.68
N LYS A 74 29.46 7.35 -5.79
CA LYS A 74 30.77 6.67 -5.79
C LYS A 74 30.60 5.20 -6.16
N THR A 75 31.47 4.68 -7.02
CA THR A 75 31.43 3.28 -7.48
C THR A 75 31.91 2.30 -6.41
N ASP A 76 32.94 2.68 -5.66
CA ASP A 76 33.61 1.77 -4.74
C ASP A 76 32.85 1.67 -3.42
N TYR A 77 32.38 0.47 -3.10
CA TYR A 77 31.70 0.17 -1.85
C TYR A 77 32.68 -0.10 -0.69
N SER A 78 32.32 0.34 0.51
CA SER A 78 32.83 -0.16 1.79
C SER A 78 31.74 0.03 2.86
N SER A 79 31.76 -0.78 3.92
CA SER A 79 30.83 -0.65 5.06
C SER A 79 30.85 0.76 5.65
N ASP A 80 32.05 1.33 5.79
CA ASP A 80 32.23 2.69 6.31
C ASP A 80 31.57 3.75 5.44
N LYS A 81 31.53 3.56 4.10
CA LYS A 81 30.89 4.51 3.18
C LYS A 81 29.37 4.48 3.29
N LEU A 82 28.79 3.30 3.54
CA LEU A 82 27.36 3.17 3.83
C LEU A 82 27.02 3.87 5.15
N ALA A 83 27.81 3.64 6.21
CA ALA A 83 27.62 4.31 7.49
C ALA A 83 27.85 5.83 7.42
N SER A 84 28.73 6.29 6.51
CA SER A 84 29.01 7.71 6.30
C SER A 84 28.08 8.40 5.30
N LEU A 85 27.11 7.71 4.69
CA LEU A 85 26.09 8.38 3.87
C LEU A 85 25.29 9.30 4.78
N GLN A 86 25.44 10.59 4.56
CA GLN A 86 24.74 11.63 5.30
C GLN A 86 23.90 12.49 4.36
N VAL A 87 22.77 12.92 4.90
CA VAL A 87 21.89 13.87 4.24
C VAL A 87 22.53 15.25 4.21
N LEU A 88 22.15 16.03 3.20
CA LEU A 88 22.53 17.44 3.13
C LEU A 88 21.55 18.26 3.95
N ASP A 89 22.04 19.16 4.80
CA ASP A 89 21.20 20.12 5.50
C ASP A 89 20.74 21.23 4.53
N PRO A 90 19.45 21.29 4.16
CA PRO A 90 18.95 22.41 3.39
C PRO A 90 18.84 23.67 4.28
N PRO A 91 19.11 24.86 3.73
CA PRO A 91 18.97 26.10 4.50
C PRO A 91 17.51 26.38 4.83
N LEU A 92 17.26 26.95 6.02
CA LEU A 92 15.95 27.48 6.39
C LEU A 92 15.52 28.60 5.43
N LEU A 93 14.20 28.81 5.32
CA LEU A 93 13.68 30.00 4.65
C LEU A 93 14.13 31.28 5.36
N ALA A 94 14.12 32.40 4.64
CA ALA A 94 14.39 33.71 5.23
C ALA A 94 13.40 34.01 6.37
N LYS A 95 13.86 34.73 7.41
CA LYS A 95 13.08 35.02 8.62
C LYS A 95 11.70 35.61 8.36
N GLN A 96 11.55 36.39 7.28
CA GLN A 96 10.29 37.01 6.87
C GLN A 96 9.18 35.99 6.57
N TYR A 97 9.54 34.75 6.21
CA TYR A 97 8.58 33.70 5.89
C TYR A 97 8.13 32.87 7.09
N TRP A 98 8.72 33.07 8.29
CA TRP A 98 8.43 32.29 9.49
C TRP A 98 7.13 32.72 10.20
N THR A 99 6.04 32.84 9.44
CA THR A 99 4.71 33.19 9.96
C THR A 99 3.88 31.93 10.25
N LYS A 100 2.86 32.05 11.11
CA LYS A 100 1.95 30.94 11.43
C LYS A 100 1.12 30.53 10.22
N GLU A 101 0.80 31.49 9.36
CA GLU A 101 0.04 31.33 8.12
C GLU A 101 0.84 30.50 7.11
N ASN A 102 2.11 30.86 6.89
CA ASN A 102 2.99 30.12 5.98
C ASN A 102 3.30 28.73 6.50
N LEU A 103 3.47 28.56 7.81
CA LEU A 103 3.62 27.24 8.43
C LEU A 103 2.37 26.38 8.17
N SER A 104 1.19 26.93 8.41
CA SER A 104 -0.08 26.25 8.17
C SER A 104 -0.24 25.88 6.69
N LEU A 105 0.14 26.77 5.76
CA LEU A 105 0.14 26.50 4.33
C LEU A 105 1.11 25.35 3.98
N CYS A 106 2.33 25.37 4.51
CA CYS A 106 3.33 24.33 4.26
C CYS A 106 2.85 22.95 4.74
N ILE A 107 2.29 22.88 5.95
CA ILE A 107 1.71 21.64 6.51
C ILE A 107 0.59 21.13 5.58
N LYS A 108 -0.28 22.01 5.09
CA LYS A 108 -1.37 21.60 4.19
C LYS A 108 -0.85 21.10 2.85
N GLN A 109 0.03 21.87 2.21
CA GLN A 109 0.56 21.54 0.89
C GLN A 109 1.36 20.23 0.92
N THR A 110 2.03 19.91 2.01
CA THR A 110 2.85 18.69 2.13
C THR A 110 2.08 17.47 2.64
N ALA A 111 0.76 17.57 2.85
CA ALA A 111 -0.04 16.50 3.44
C ALA A 111 0.01 15.18 2.66
N ALA A 112 -0.03 15.23 1.32
CA ALA A 112 0.05 14.03 0.49
C ALA A 112 1.34 13.22 0.72
N VAL A 113 2.45 13.92 0.99
CA VAL A 113 3.75 13.29 1.26
C VAL A 113 3.76 12.57 2.60
N TYR A 114 3.27 13.19 3.68
CA TYR A 114 3.36 12.57 5.01
C TYR A 114 2.28 11.51 5.26
N LEU A 115 1.09 11.68 4.67
CA LEU A 115 0.02 10.70 4.78
C LEU A 115 0.26 9.43 3.93
N THR A 116 1.20 9.48 2.98
CA THR A 116 1.64 8.29 2.23
C THR A 116 2.89 7.63 2.82
N GLN A 117 3.55 8.22 3.83
CA GLN A 117 4.73 7.63 4.46
C GLN A 117 4.35 6.56 5.51
N PRO A 118 5.09 5.43 5.62
CA PRO A 118 6.16 4.91 4.75
C PRO A 118 5.65 3.80 3.80
N CYS A 119 4.64 4.08 2.96
CA CYS A 119 3.92 3.03 2.20
C CYS A 119 4.79 2.16 1.29
N TRP A 120 5.97 2.62 0.86
CA TRP A 120 6.89 1.85 0.01
C TRP A 120 7.45 0.59 0.69
N LEU A 121 7.37 0.49 2.02
CA LEU A 121 7.80 -0.69 2.77
C LEU A 121 6.70 -1.75 2.94
N GLN A 122 5.43 -1.39 2.72
CA GLN A 122 4.28 -2.21 3.15
C GLN A 122 4.23 -3.60 2.49
N ASN A 123 4.73 -3.72 1.25
CA ASN A 123 4.64 -4.93 0.44
C ASN A 123 5.96 -5.72 0.37
N ILE A 124 6.97 -5.34 1.16
CA ILE A 124 8.29 -5.98 1.09
C ILE A 124 8.25 -7.40 1.66
N SER A 125 7.60 -7.59 2.80
CA SER A 125 7.47 -8.91 3.42
C SER A 125 6.17 -9.57 2.97
N THR A 126 6.31 -10.49 2.01
CA THR A 126 5.22 -11.35 1.56
C THR A 126 5.22 -12.66 2.35
N SER A 127 4.08 -13.34 2.44
CA SER A 127 3.96 -14.70 3.01
C SER A 127 5.08 -15.64 2.53
N ALA A 128 5.36 -15.62 1.23
CA ALA A 128 6.36 -16.47 0.56
C ALA A 128 7.83 -16.22 0.94
N SER A 129 8.15 -15.05 1.49
CA SER A 129 9.54 -14.63 1.78
C SER A 129 9.74 -14.12 3.21
N SER A 130 8.71 -14.20 4.03
CA SER A 130 8.63 -13.66 5.37
C SER A 130 9.70 -14.20 6.32
N GLN A 131 10.24 -15.39 6.05
CA GLN A 131 11.31 -16.05 6.80
C GLN A 131 12.72 -15.57 6.42
N THR A 132 12.88 -14.81 5.33
CA THR A 132 14.21 -14.30 4.94
C THR A 132 14.66 -13.19 5.88
N LYS A 133 15.97 -13.13 6.16
CA LYS A 133 16.54 -12.12 7.07
C LYS A 133 16.17 -10.69 6.66
N THR A 134 16.23 -10.39 5.36
CA THR A 134 15.86 -9.08 4.79
C THR A 134 14.38 -8.77 5.00
N SER A 135 13.47 -9.70 4.73
CA SER A 135 12.03 -9.47 4.96
C SER A 135 11.71 -9.24 6.44
N LEU A 136 12.33 -10.00 7.35
CA LEU A 136 12.13 -9.85 8.80
C LEU A 136 12.57 -8.48 9.30
N GLN A 137 13.79 -8.06 8.94
CA GLN A 137 14.34 -6.76 9.34
C GLN A 137 13.50 -5.61 8.79
N LEU A 138 13.05 -5.70 7.53
CA LEU A 138 12.22 -4.67 6.91
C LEU A 138 10.78 -4.65 7.43
N MET A 139 10.22 -5.81 7.81
CA MET A 139 8.93 -5.88 8.50
C MET A 139 9.01 -5.24 9.89
N SER A 140 10.04 -5.59 10.68
CA SER A 140 10.27 -4.97 11.99
C SER A 140 10.44 -3.45 11.88
N LEU A 141 11.23 -3.00 10.91
CA LEU A 141 11.38 -1.59 10.58
C LEU A 141 10.03 -0.93 10.24
N TYR A 142 9.24 -1.53 9.35
CA TYR A 142 7.93 -1.00 8.95
C TYR A 142 6.97 -0.88 10.14
N LEU A 143 6.90 -1.89 11.01
CA LEU A 143 6.03 -1.87 12.19
C LEU A 143 6.43 -0.77 13.17
N HIS A 144 7.73 -0.60 13.45
CA HIS A 144 8.23 0.47 14.33
C HIS A 144 8.00 1.87 13.73
N LEU A 145 8.21 2.03 12.42
CA LEU A 145 8.00 3.30 11.72
C LEU A 145 6.51 3.71 11.73
N THR A 146 5.61 2.74 11.58
CA THR A 146 4.16 2.98 11.63
C THR A 146 3.63 3.06 13.06
N GLY A 147 4.36 2.55 14.05
CA GLY A 147 3.90 2.43 15.44
C GLY A 147 2.92 1.28 15.63
N LYS A 148 2.91 0.29 14.74
CA LYS A 148 2.04 -0.91 14.81
C LYS A 148 2.58 -2.00 15.75
N ASP A 149 3.84 -1.92 16.17
CA ASP A 149 4.48 -2.82 17.14
C ASP A 149 4.29 -2.40 18.60
N GLN A 150 3.87 -1.16 18.86
CA GLN A 150 3.76 -0.56 20.19
C GLN A 150 2.35 0.01 20.40
N HIS A 151 1.87 0.06 21.64
CA HIS A 151 0.62 0.77 22.00
C HIS A 151 0.77 2.31 21.94
N ASN A 152 1.70 2.81 21.13
CA ASN A 152 2.02 4.22 20.96
C ASN A 152 1.22 4.82 19.81
N MET A 153 1.03 6.15 19.80
CA MET A 153 0.26 6.84 18.75
C MET A 153 0.85 6.59 17.35
N VAL A 154 0.03 6.30 16.34
CA VAL A 154 0.49 6.15 14.95
C VAL A 154 0.96 7.51 14.41
N LEU A 155 2.10 7.56 13.70
CA LEU A 155 2.64 8.84 13.19
C LEU A 155 1.65 9.56 12.28
N GLN A 156 0.89 8.82 11.47
CA GLN A 156 -0.16 9.37 10.61
C GLN A 156 -1.27 10.05 11.42
N ASP A 157 -1.71 9.47 12.55
CA ASP A 157 -2.72 10.07 13.42
C ASP A 157 -2.24 11.39 14.03
N THR A 158 -0.97 11.44 14.46
CA THR A 158 -0.38 12.68 14.98
C THR A 158 -0.23 13.75 13.89
N TYR A 159 0.00 13.35 12.64
CA TYR A 159 0.00 14.28 11.51
C TYR A 159 -1.42 14.75 11.16
N HIS A 160 -2.42 13.88 11.23
CA HIS A 160 -3.84 14.26 11.10
C HIS A 160 -4.25 15.26 12.18
N ALA A 161 -3.83 15.05 13.42
CA ALA A 161 -4.05 16.02 14.50
C ALA A 161 -3.35 17.36 14.22
N LEU A 162 -2.12 17.34 13.70
CA LEU A 162 -1.40 18.54 13.26
C LEU A 162 -2.17 19.29 12.15
N LEU A 163 -2.70 18.56 11.16
CA LEU A 163 -3.52 19.13 10.09
C LEU A 163 -4.80 19.80 10.63
N LEU A 164 -5.52 19.13 11.53
CA LEU A 164 -6.72 19.68 12.16
C LEU A 164 -6.42 20.95 12.95
N ALA A 165 -5.26 21.02 13.62
CA ALA A 165 -4.82 22.20 14.36
C ALA A 165 -4.54 23.42 13.45
N THR A 166 -4.30 23.23 12.15
CA THR A 166 -4.18 24.33 11.17
C THR A 166 -5.53 24.89 10.71
N GLY A 167 -6.65 24.41 11.27
CA GLY A 167 -8.01 24.82 10.91
C GLY A 167 -8.47 24.32 9.54
N SER A 168 -7.78 23.33 8.96
CA SER A 168 -8.07 22.85 7.60
C SER A 168 -8.66 21.47 7.56
N LYS A 169 -9.72 21.34 6.75
CA LYS A 169 -10.27 20.07 6.32
C LYS A 169 -9.63 19.74 4.97
N ILE A 170 -8.53 19.02 4.98
CA ILE A 170 -7.99 18.45 3.75
C ILE A 170 -8.89 17.25 3.39
N PRO A 171 -9.46 17.20 2.17
CA PRO A 171 -10.20 16.03 1.74
C PRO A 171 -9.28 14.82 1.77
N SER A 172 -9.85 13.65 1.99
CA SER A 172 -9.07 12.43 2.00
C SER A 172 -8.29 12.28 0.68
N LEU A 173 -7.03 11.84 0.76
CA LEU A 173 -6.13 11.74 -0.40
C LEU A 173 -6.74 10.96 -1.58
N HIS A 174 -7.63 10.01 -1.28
CA HIS A 174 -8.22 9.07 -2.24
C HIS A 174 -9.51 9.57 -2.90
N MET A 175 -9.99 10.76 -2.56
CA MET A 175 -11.13 11.36 -3.24
C MET A 175 -10.69 11.82 -4.65
N PRO A 176 -11.47 11.55 -5.72
CA PRO A 176 -11.14 11.96 -7.08
C PRO A 176 -10.84 13.46 -7.26
N GLY A 177 -11.33 14.32 -6.36
CA GLY A 177 -11.06 15.76 -6.36
C GLY A 177 -9.88 16.21 -5.50
N PHE A 178 -9.09 15.31 -4.89
CA PHE A 178 -7.89 15.70 -4.14
C PHE A 178 -6.82 16.23 -5.10
N SER A 179 -6.57 15.54 -6.20
CA SER A 179 -5.70 15.99 -7.29
C SER A 179 -6.23 17.23 -8.02
N GLU A 180 -7.53 17.51 -7.96
CA GLU A 180 -8.09 18.69 -8.63
C GLU A 180 -7.99 19.96 -7.80
N GLN A 181 -7.38 19.89 -6.60
CA GLN A 181 -7.16 21.08 -5.77
C GLN A 181 -6.17 22.01 -6.45
N ALA A 182 -6.65 23.19 -6.85
CA ALA A 182 -5.88 24.24 -7.53
C ALA A 182 -4.68 24.79 -6.74
N ASP A 183 -4.43 24.33 -5.51
CA ASP A 183 -3.35 24.79 -4.62
C ASP A 183 -2.26 23.74 -4.34
N LEU A 184 -2.39 22.52 -4.87
CA LEU A 184 -1.38 21.47 -4.72
C LEU A 184 -0.24 21.66 -5.73
N ALA A 185 0.99 21.74 -5.23
CA ALA A 185 2.17 21.86 -6.08
C ALA A 185 2.48 20.52 -6.78
N PRO A 186 2.79 20.51 -8.09
CA PRO A 186 3.17 19.30 -8.81
C PRO A 186 4.33 18.52 -8.17
N GLU A 187 5.29 19.20 -7.53
CA GLU A 187 6.44 18.61 -6.86
C GLU A 187 6.05 17.80 -5.61
N VAL A 188 5.03 18.25 -4.87
CA VAL A 188 4.48 17.51 -3.72
C VAL A 188 3.82 16.25 -4.22
N LEU A 189 2.98 16.38 -5.24
CA LEU A 189 2.28 15.26 -5.82
C LEU A 189 3.25 14.25 -6.42
N GLY A 190 4.29 14.73 -7.11
CA GLY A 190 5.40 13.94 -7.64
C GLY A 190 6.06 13.10 -6.56
N PHE A 191 6.32 13.69 -5.39
CA PHE A 191 6.92 12.97 -4.27
C PHE A 191 5.98 11.91 -3.68
N ALA A 192 4.70 12.23 -3.47
CA ALA A 192 3.73 11.25 -2.98
C ALA A 192 3.49 10.11 -4.00
N THR A 193 3.45 10.44 -5.30
CA THR A 193 3.34 9.48 -6.41
C THR A 193 4.54 8.55 -6.44
N LEU A 194 5.74 9.07 -6.20
CA LEU A 194 6.95 8.28 -6.14
C LEU A 194 6.90 7.25 -5.00
N GLN A 195 6.44 7.67 -3.81
CA GLN A 195 6.29 6.77 -2.66
C GLN A 195 5.30 5.63 -2.95
N LEU A 196 4.13 5.97 -3.51
CA LEU A 196 3.12 4.99 -3.91
C LEU A 196 3.63 4.06 -5.03
N GLY A 197 4.40 4.60 -5.97
CA GLY A 197 5.00 3.86 -7.07
C GLY A 197 6.04 2.84 -6.58
N LEU A 198 6.93 3.24 -5.67
CA LEU A 198 7.94 2.33 -5.08
C LEU A 198 7.29 1.13 -4.38
N ALA A 199 6.13 1.31 -3.75
CA ALA A 199 5.38 0.24 -3.08
C ALA A 199 4.92 -0.89 -4.03
N LEU A 200 4.90 -0.66 -5.34
CA LEU A 200 4.53 -1.67 -6.35
C LEU A 200 5.70 -2.55 -6.78
N PHE A 201 6.94 -2.18 -6.44
CA PHE A 201 8.16 -2.86 -6.92
C PHE A 201 9.09 -3.26 -5.77
N PRO A 202 8.59 -3.94 -4.73
CA PRO A 202 9.36 -4.22 -3.52
C PRO A 202 10.63 -5.03 -3.79
N ARG A 203 10.62 -5.91 -4.80
CA ARG A 203 11.79 -6.71 -5.20
C ARG A 203 12.63 -6.04 -6.28
N VAL A 204 11.96 -5.57 -7.34
CA VAL A 204 12.61 -4.99 -8.53
C VAL A 204 13.43 -3.76 -8.18
N LEU A 205 12.95 -2.93 -7.25
CA LEU A 205 13.57 -1.68 -6.82
C LEU A 205 14.07 -1.74 -5.36
N LEU A 206 14.30 -2.94 -4.80
CA LEU A 206 14.73 -3.09 -3.41
C LEU A 206 15.96 -2.24 -3.06
N PRO A 207 17.05 -2.21 -3.85
CA PRO A 207 18.23 -1.41 -3.52
C PRO A 207 17.91 0.09 -3.45
N GLU A 208 17.12 0.62 -4.39
CA GLU A 208 16.65 2.00 -4.36
C GLU A 208 15.77 2.26 -3.14
N ILE A 209 14.85 1.34 -2.81
CA ILE A 209 13.99 1.43 -1.63
C ILE A 209 14.81 1.49 -0.34
N LEU A 210 15.85 0.67 -0.21
CA LEU A 210 16.74 0.66 0.95
C LEU A 210 17.44 2.02 1.14
N GLY A 211 18.01 2.57 0.06
CA GLY A 211 18.62 3.90 0.09
C GLY A 211 17.64 5.02 0.38
N PHE A 212 16.46 4.97 -0.26
CA PHE A 212 15.37 5.93 -0.06
C PHE A 212 14.90 5.93 1.40
N THR A 213 14.81 4.75 2.01
CA THR A 213 14.44 4.59 3.43
C THR A 213 15.53 5.10 4.37
N LEU A 214 16.80 4.92 4.02
CA LEU A 214 17.92 5.46 4.82
C LEU A 214 17.89 6.99 4.82
N ALA A 215 17.69 7.60 3.65
CA ALA A 215 17.51 9.04 3.54
C ALA A 215 16.27 9.51 4.32
N TYR A 216 15.13 8.80 4.21
CA TYR A 216 13.93 9.10 5.00
C TYR A 216 14.21 9.13 6.50
N CYS A 217 14.96 8.16 7.03
CA CYS A 217 15.27 8.06 8.45
C CYS A 217 16.25 9.14 8.94
N GLN A 218 17.12 9.63 8.06
CA GLN A 218 18.11 10.66 8.37
C GLN A 218 17.58 12.09 8.15
N MET A 219 16.64 12.29 7.23
CA MET A 219 16.18 13.61 6.80
C MET A 219 15.18 14.25 7.78
N PRO A 220 15.31 15.57 8.05
CA PRO A 220 14.20 16.36 8.56
C PRO A 220 13.03 16.38 7.56
N THR A 221 11.84 16.69 8.05
CA THR A 221 10.66 16.95 7.20
C THR A 221 10.86 18.18 6.32
N ILE A 222 10.19 18.28 5.18
CA ILE A 222 10.12 19.51 4.36
C ILE A 222 9.78 20.73 5.25
N ILE A 223 8.87 20.55 6.22
CA ILE A 223 8.45 21.61 7.14
C ILE A 223 9.61 22.05 8.05
N GLU A 224 10.35 21.11 8.65
CA GLU A 224 11.56 21.40 9.45
C GLU A 224 12.70 22.01 8.61
N THR A 225 12.71 21.79 7.30
CA THR A 225 13.67 22.45 6.40
C THR A 225 13.26 23.87 6.02
N CYS A 226 11.99 24.23 6.20
CA CYS A 226 11.47 25.56 5.89
C CYS A 226 11.43 26.47 7.13
N PHE A 227 11.13 25.92 8.30
CA PHE A 227 10.88 26.66 9.53
C PHE A 227 11.79 26.21 10.69
N PRO A 228 12.24 27.12 11.55
CA PRO A 228 13.04 26.75 12.72
C PRO A 228 12.22 25.96 13.74
N LYS A 229 12.87 25.05 14.47
CA LYS A 229 12.22 24.17 15.47
C LYS A 229 11.38 24.92 16.50
N SER A 230 11.78 26.12 16.90
CA SER A 230 11.04 26.96 17.86
C SER A 230 9.65 27.39 17.40
N HIS A 231 9.34 27.26 16.11
CA HIS A 231 8.05 27.63 15.52
C HIS A 231 7.16 26.40 15.24
N LEU A 232 7.65 25.19 15.52
CA LEU A 232 6.96 23.95 15.18
C LEU A 232 6.26 23.33 16.41
N PRO A 233 5.04 22.80 16.27
CA PRO A 233 4.40 22.03 17.33
C PRO A 233 5.20 20.77 17.70
N GLU A 234 5.59 20.62 18.97
CA GLU A 234 6.56 19.58 19.37
C GLU A 234 6.11 18.14 19.10
N LEU A 235 4.82 17.82 19.33
CA LEU A 235 4.32 16.44 19.38
C LEU A 235 4.67 15.61 18.13
N TYR A 236 4.31 16.07 16.94
CA TYR A 236 4.54 15.31 15.70
C TYR A 236 6.04 15.22 15.36
N PHE A 237 6.74 16.35 15.34
CA PHE A 237 8.12 16.39 14.87
C PHE A 237 9.08 15.68 15.82
N GLN A 238 8.91 15.83 17.13
CA GLN A 238 9.74 15.13 18.11
C GLN A 238 9.53 13.61 18.06
N GLN A 239 8.27 13.15 17.99
CA GLN A 239 7.96 11.73 17.89
C GLN A 239 8.50 11.13 16.59
N ARG A 240 8.32 11.81 15.45
CA ARG A 240 8.89 11.39 14.17
C ARG A 240 10.42 11.30 14.27
N GLN A 241 11.09 12.35 14.72
CA GLN A 241 12.56 12.37 14.81
C GLN A 241 13.09 11.23 15.69
N GLN A 242 12.47 11.00 16.85
CA GLN A 242 12.87 9.93 17.76
C GLN A 242 12.72 8.54 17.11
N ARG A 243 11.56 8.28 16.49
CA ARG A 243 11.29 6.98 15.84
C ARG A 243 12.26 6.70 14.70
N LEU A 244 12.48 7.67 13.83
CA LEU A 244 13.35 7.50 12.66
C LEU A 244 14.80 7.29 13.06
N LYS A 245 15.29 8.06 14.04
CA LYS A 245 16.68 7.94 14.50
C LYS A 245 17.00 6.56 15.06
N GLN A 246 16.05 5.93 15.76
CA GLN A 246 16.22 4.57 16.30
C GLN A 246 16.39 3.51 15.21
N GLN A 247 15.92 3.79 13.99
CA GLN A 247 15.89 2.83 12.90
C GLN A 247 17.09 2.93 11.93
N ILE A 248 17.95 3.94 12.09
CA ILE A 248 19.12 4.14 11.21
C ILE A 248 20.09 2.95 11.30
N ILE A 249 20.45 2.51 12.52
CA ILE A 249 21.40 1.40 12.73
C ILE A 249 20.82 0.07 12.23
N PRO A 250 19.59 -0.34 12.64
CA PRO A 250 18.97 -1.56 12.10
C PRO A 250 18.89 -1.58 10.57
N LEU A 251 18.62 -0.43 9.94
CA LEU A 251 18.57 -0.33 8.49
C LEU A 251 19.96 -0.48 7.84
N ILE A 252 21.01 0.11 8.39
CA ILE A 252 22.39 -0.07 7.90
C ILE A 252 22.80 -1.54 7.99
N GLU A 253 22.45 -2.22 9.08
CA GLU A 253 22.69 -3.67 9.25
C GLU A 253 21.91 -4.49 8.22
N CYS A 254 20.65 -4.13 7.95
CA CYS A 254 19.84 -4.76 6.91
C CYS A 254 20.45 -4.58 5.51
N ILE A 255 20.92 -3.37 5.18
CA ILE A 255 21.56 -3.08 3.89
C ILE A 255 22.86 -3.87 3.74
N THR A 256 23.68 -3.91 4.80
CA THR A 256 24.93 -4.67 4.81
C THR A 256 24.66 -6.15 4.58
N ALA A 257 23.72 -6.73 5.34
CA ALA A 257 23.34 -8.13 5.18
C ALA A 257 22.81 -8.44 3.77
N TYR A 258 22.06 -7.53 3.15
CA TYR A 258 21.60 -7.69 1.77
C TYR A 258 22.76 -7.65 0.76
N LEU A 259 23.73 -6.76 0.93
CA LEU A 259 24.91 -6.70 0.06
C LEU A 259 25.79 -7.96 0.17
N ASP A 260 25.90 -8.52 1.38
CA ASP A 260 26.67 -9.74 1.66
C ASP A 260 26.06 -10.99 0.99
N LEU A 261 24.75 -10.99 0.69
CA LEU A 261 24.09 -12.07 -0.07
C LEU A 261 24.58 -12.13 -1.52
N PHE A 262 25.05 -11.00 -2.08
CA PHE A 262 25.38 -10.88 -3.49
C PHE A 262 26.76 -10.22 -3.70
N PRO A 263 27.86 -10.85 -3.26
CA PRO A 263 29.20 -10.26 -3.30
C PRO A 263 29.66 -9.90 -4.73
N GLN A 264 29.15 -10.61 -5.74
CA GLN A 264 29.45 -10.34 -7.16
C GLN A 264 28.71 -9.10 -7.70
N HIS A 265 27.63 -8.66 -7.05
CA HIS A 265 26.81 -7.52 -7.44
C HIS A 265 26.95 -6.32 -6.48
N THR A 266 27.80 -6.39 -5.46
CA THR A 266 27.91 -5.35 -4.41
C THR A 266 28.09 -3.94 -4.99
N GLN A 267 28.95 -3.76 -6.00
CA GLN A 267 29.16 -2.44 -6.61
C GLN A 267 27.91 -1.90 -7.33
N SER A 268 27.21 -2.75 -8.11
CA SER A 268 26.01 -2.32 -8.82
C SER A 268 24.84 -2.05 -7.86
N LEU A 269 24.68 -2.88 -6.83
CA LEU A 269 23.71 -2.69 -5.75
C LEU A 269 24.00 -1.41 -4.96
N TRP A 270 25.26 -1.14 -4.64
CA TRP A 270 25.69 0.07 -3.96
C TRP A 270 25.36 1.33 -4.75
N LEU A 271 25.56 1.33 -6.06
CA LEU A 271 25.15 2.44 -6.92
C LEU A 271 23.63 2.67 -6.87
N ARG A 272 22.83 1.60 -6.88
CA ARG A 272 21.36 1.69 -6.80
C ARG A 272 20.87 2.17 -5.44
N ILE A 273 21.51 1.74 -4.34
CA ILE A 273 21.26 2.26 -2.98
C ILE A 273 21.53 3.76 -2.93
N GLN A 274 22.66 4.23 -3.46
CA GLN A 274 22.95 5.66 -3.51
C GLN A 274 21.91 6.44 -4.33
N LYS A 275 21.45 5.90 -5.47
CA LYS A 275 20.39 6.55 -6.26
C LYS A 275 19.11 6.69 -5.45
N GLY A 276 18.69 5.66 -4.73
CA GLY A 276 17.55 5.74 -3.80
C GLY A 276 17.73 6.79 -2.71
N PHE A 277 18.92 6.84 -2.11
CA PHE A 277 19.28 7.81 -1.07
C PHE A 277 19.20 9.26 -1.56
N TRP A 278 19.76 9.54 -2.74
CA TRP A 278 19.70 10.85 -3.36
C TRP A 278 18.31 11.18 -3.90
N LEU A 279 17.54 10.19 -4.35
CA LEU A 279 16.19 10.38 -4.83
C LEU A 279 15.28 11.00 -3.76
N TYR A 280 15.29 10.49 -2.53
CA TYR A 280 14.51 11.08 -1.44
C TYR A 280 14.92 12.54 -1.18
N GLN A 281 16.23 12.80 -1.08
CA GLN A 281 16.76 14.14 -0.81
C GLN A 281 16.41 15.13 -1.92
N GLN A 282 16.54 14.72 -3.18
CA GLN A 282 16.19 15.53 -4.33
C GLN A 282 14.71 15.94 -4.29
N GLN A 283 13.81 15.04 -3.90
CA GLN A 283 12.39 15.38 -3.76
C GLN A 283 12.15 16.39 -2.63
N VAL A 284 12.79 16.23 -1.47
CA VAL A 284 12.68 17.22 -0.38
C VAL A 284 13.20 18.59 -0.82
N GLN A 285 14.34 18.65 -1.51
CA GLN A 285 14.93 19.90 -2.00
C GLN A 285 14.04 20.59 -3.03
N ARG A 286 13.50 19.84 -4.01
CA ARG A 286 12.56 20.37 -5.01
C ARG A 286 11.31 20.95 -4.35
N ASN A 287 10.75 20.23 -3.37
CA ASN A 287 9.56 20.69 -2.64
C ASN A 287 9.82 21.94 -1.80
N ASN A 288 10.97 22.02 -1.11
CA ASN A 288 11.36 23.22 -0.36
C ASN A 288 11.55 24.41 -1.32
N GLN A 289 12.29 24.22 -2.42
CA GLN A 289 12.50 25.28 -3.41
C GLN A 289 11.17 25.74 -4.04
N GLN A 290 10.25 24.82 -4.35
CA GLN A 290 8.95 25.18 -4.91
C GLN A 290 8.09 25.96 -3.90
N PHE A 291 8.09 25.54 -2.64
CA PHE A 291 7.39 26.26 -1.58
C PHE A 291 7.95 27.68 -1.42
N LYS A 292 9.28 27.81 -1.38
CA LYS A 292 9.96 29.10 -1.39
C LYS A 292 9.57 29.95 -2.59
N ASN A 293 9.64 29.39 -3.81
CA ASN A 293 9.27 30.09 -5.03
C ASN A 293 7.82 30.58 -4.97
N SER A 294 6.91 29.78 -4.40
CA SER A 294 5.50 30.15 -4.25
C SER A 294 5.29 31.29 -3.24
N LEU A 295 6.14 31.38 -2.21
CA LEU A 295 6.15 32.50 -1.27
C LEU A 295 6.82 33.75 -1.87
N ASP A 296 7.91 33.59 -2.62
CA ASP A 296 8.61 34.67 -3.33
C ASP A 296 7.73 35.23 -4.48
N SER A 297 6.97 34.36 -5.13
CA SER A 297 5.99 34.68 -6.18
C SER A 297 4.60 34.91 -5.61
N ALA A 298 4.41 34.97 -4.29
CA ALA A 298 3.13 35.31 -3.69
C ALA A 298 2.80 36.75 -4.11
N GLN A 299 2.14 36.85 -5.26
CA GLN A 299 1.59 38.07 -5.83
C GLN A 299 0.49 38.60 -4.88
N PRO A 300 0.18 39.91 -4.92
CA PRO A 300 -0.49 40.65 -3.86
C PRO A 300 -1.76 39.94 -3.37
N SER A 301 -2.12 40.14 -2.10
CA SER A 301 -3.37 39.71 -1.45
C SER A 301 -4.64 39.76 -2.33
N GLN A 302 -4.63 40.58 -3.37
CA GLN A 302 -5.53 40.64 -4.53
C GLN A 302 -5.86 39.30 -5.21
N GLN A 303 -4.90 38.37 -5.39
CA GLN A 303 -5.18 37.07 -6.02
C GLN A 303 -5.89 36.08 -5.08
N HIS A 304 -5.59 36.12 -3.77
CA HIS A 304 -6.25 35.27 -2.78
C HIS A 304 -7.72 35.66 -2.62
N ILE A 305 -8.01 36.97 -2.55
CA ILE A 305 -9.40 37.45 -2.50
C ILE A 305 -10.14 37.19 -3.83
N ALA A 306 -9.46 37.27 -4.97
CA ALA A 306 -10.03 36.94 -6.27
C ALA A 306 -10.52 35.48 -6.33
N LYS A 307 -9.68 34.55 -5.87
CA LYS A 307 -10.01 33.12 -5.83
C LYS A 307 -11.15 32.83 -4.86
N LEU A 308 -11.14 33.46 -3.68
CA LEU A 308 -12.24 33.35 -2.71
C LEU A 308 -13.57 33.84 -3.30
N LEU A 309 -13.55 35.00 -3.96
CA LEU A 309 -14.74 35.58 -4.60
C LEU A 309 -15.24 34.72 -5.76
N LEU A 310 -14.35 34.15 -6.58
CA LEU A 310 -14.72 33.22 -7.65
C LEU A 310 -15.33 31.91 -7.13
N GLN A 311 -14.81 31.36 -6.02
CA GLN A 311 -15.37 30.15 -5.41
C GLN A 311 -16.77 30.39 -4.83
N LYS A 312 -17.00 31.56 -4.23
CA LYS A 312 -18.30 31.91 -3.64
C LYS A 312 -19.28 32.42 -4.68
N SER A 313 -18.82 32.99 -5.80
CA SER A 313 -19.67 33.58 -6.84
C SER A 313 -20.69 32.58 -7.41
N VAL A 314 -20.29 31.32 -7.55
CA VAL A 314 -21.14 30.22 -8.04
C VAL A 314 -22.43 30.05 -7.21
N ALA A 315 -22.38 30.38 -5.91
CA ALA A 315 -23.52 30.28 -4.99
C ALA A 315 -24.24 31.62 -4.73
N THR A 316 -23.73 32.75 -5.24
CA THR A 316 -24.27 34.10 -4.95
C THR A 316 -25.01 34.75 -6.12
N ILE A 317 -24.90 34.22 -7.34
CA ILE A 317 -25.59 34.76 -8.53
C ILE A 317 -27.12 34.72 -8.32
N GLY A 318 -27.75 35.90 -8.33
CA GLY A 318 -29.20 36.07 -8.17
C GLY A 318 -29.62 36.68 -6.83
N HIS A 319 -28.70 36.79 -5.86
CA HIS A 319 -28.98 37.29 -4.51
C HIS A 319 -28.68 38.79 -4.33
N HIS A 320 -27.98 39.44 -5.27
CA HIS A 320 -27.45 40.80 -5.09
C HIS A 320 -27.81 41.82 -6.19
N ARG A 321 -28.91 41.60 -6.92
CA ARG A 321 -29.37 42.44 -8.05
C ARG A 321 -29.53 43.95 -7.75
N LYS A 322 -29.75 44.32 -6.48
CA LYS A 322 -29.96 45.72 -6.07
C LYS A 322 -28.66 46.47 -5.72
N ILE A 323 -27.55 45.76 -5.54
CA ILE A 323 -26.26 46.36 -5.16
C ILE A 323 -25.43 46.56 -6.43
N GLN A 324 -24.98 47.80 -6.64
CA GLN A 324 -24.16 48.17 -7.78
C GLN A 324 -22.83 48.75 -7.33
N LEU A 325 -21.76 48.37 -8.03
CA LEU A 325 -20.44 48.98 -7.94
C LEU A 325 -20.13 49.59 -9.31
N GLN A 326 -19.83 50.90 -9.34
CA GLN A 326 -19.57 51.66 -10.57
C GLN A 326 -20.64 51.48 -11.66
N GLY A 327 -21.92 51.45 -11.28
CA GLY A 327 -23.05 51.32 -12.22
C GLY A 327 -23.30 49.90 -12.75
N LYS A 328 -22.51 48.91 -12.31
CA LYS A 328 -22.68 47.49 -12.66
C LYS A 328 -23.09 46.69 -11.42
N SER A 329 -24.09 45.81 -11.57
CA SER A 329 -24.59 45.00 -10.44
C SER A 329 -23.58 43.96 -9.99
N LEU A 330 -23.61 43.56 -8.72
CA LEU A 330 -22.73 42.50 -8.20
C LEU A 330 -22.90 41.18 -8.98
N ASP A 331 -24.12 40.82 -9.37
CA ASP A 331 -24.38 39.62 -10.19
C ASP A 331 -23.67 39.69 -11.56
N GLN A 332 -23.61 40.87 -12.19
CA GLN A 332 -22.87 41.08 -13.45
C GLN A 332 -21.36 41.08 -13.23
N TRP A 333 -20.88 41.62 -12.10
CA TRP A 333 -19.47 41.52 -11.72
C TRP A 333 -19.05 40.06 -11.58
N PHE A 334 -19.85 39.24 -10.88
CA PHE A 334 -19.61 37.82 -10.67
C PHE A 334 -19.72 36.97 -11.94
N ALA A 335 -20.64 37.28 -12.85
CA ALA A 335 -20.84 36.54 -14.10
C ALA A 335 -19.66 36.68 -15.09
N GLU A 336 -18.88 37.75 -14.97
CA GLU A 336 -17.73 38.05 -15.82
C GLU A 336 -16.39 37.68 -15.16
N LEU A 337 -16.40 37.06 -13.97
CA LEU A 337 -15.20 36.48 -13.39
C LEU A 337 -14.80 35.20 -14.13
N PRO A 338 -13.50 34.90 -14.30
CA PRO A 338 -12.35 35.63 -13.72
C PRO A 338 -11.82 36.79 -14.59
N GLU A 339 -12.42 37.07 -15.74
CA GLU A 339 -11.87 37.99 -16.76
C GLU A 339 -11.80 39.45 -16.28
N ASN A 340 -12.69 39.87 -15.39
CA ASN A 340 -12.80 41.24 -14.85
C ASN A 340 -12.34 41.39 -13.39
N THR A 341 -11.56 40.43 -12.89
CA THR A 341 -11.19 40.33 -11.46
C THR A 341 -10.55 41.61 -10.92
N GLN A 342 -9.62 42.19 -11.69
CA GLN A 342 -8.86 43.36 -11.23
C GLN A 342 -9.75 44.60 -11.15
N GLU A 343 -10.59 44.81 -12.15
CA GLU A 343 -11.57 45.90 -12.22
C GLU A 343 -12.60 45.77 -11.09
N PHE A 344 -13.05 44.55 -10.80
CA PHE A 344 -14.00 44.28 -9.73
C PHE A 344 -13.42 44.63 -8.35
N LEU A 345 -12.22 44.13 -8.05
CA LEU A 345 -11.54 44.38 -6.78
C LEU A 345 -11.25 45.87 -6.61
N GLN A 346 -10.82 46.55 -7.67
CA GLN A 346 -10.60 48.00 -7.65
C GLN A 346 -11.91 48.76 -7.40
N ALA A 347 -13.01 48.38 -8.06
CA ALA A 347 -14.33 48.98 -7.83
C ALA A 347 -14.82 48.74 -6.39
N LEU A 348 -14.52 47.59 -5.79
CA LEU A 348 -14.86 47.26 -4.41
C LEU A 348 -14.08 48.10 -3.40
N ILE A 349 -12.76 48.25 -3.57
CA ILE A 349 -11.92 49.16 -2.76
C ILE A 349 -12.37 50.61 -2.91
N GLN A 350 -12.80 50.98 -4.13
CA GLN A 350 -13.25 52.33 -4.41
C GLN A 350 -14.66 52.65 -3.87
N SER A 351 -15.40 51.63 -3.44
CA SER A 351 -16.77 51.78 -2.96
C SER A 351 -16.88 52.31 -1.53
N ASP A 352 -18.08 52.74 -1.15
CA ASP A 352 -18.41 53.18 0.22
C ASP A 352 -18.40 52.01 1.24
N TYR A 353 -18.24 50.76 0.78
CA TYR A 353 -18.16 49.61 1.68
C TYR A 353 -16.78 49.48 2.34
N VAL A 354 -15.75 50.12 1.81
CA VAL A 354 -14.37 50.02 2.31
C VAL A 354 -13.96 51.32 2.99
N ASP A 355 -13.59 51.21 4.27
CA ASP A 355 -12.98 52.32 5.02
C ASP A 355 -11.49 52.35 4.68
N ARG A 356 -11.11 53.34 3.87
CA ARG A 356 -9.73 53.49 3.36
C ARG A 356 -8.74 53.97 4.43
N GLN A 357 -9.21 54.50 5.55
CA GLN A 357 -8.36 54.97 6.65
C GLN A 357 -8.21 53.89 7.73
N THR A 358 -9.29 53.17 8.02
CA THR A 358 -9.29 52.08 9.01
C THR A 358 -9.89 50.81 8.40
N PRO A 359 -9.10 49.98 7.70
CA PRO A 359 -9.59 48.79 6.98
C PRO A 359 -10.44 47.85 7.84
N ALA A 360 -10.08 47.68 9.11
CA ALA A 360 -10.80 46.84 10.08
C ALA A 360 -12.23 47.33 10.40
N ASN A 361 -12.54 48.61 10.16
CA ASN A 361 -13.86 49.21 10.38
C ASN A 361 -14.76 49.22 9.13
N SER A 362 -14.25 48.71 8.00
CA SER A 362 -14.96 48.67 6.72
C SER A 362 -16.36 48.07 6.87
N GLN A 363 -17.36 48.74 6.29
CA GLN A 363 -18.74 48.26 6.27
C GLN A 363 -18.83 46.88 5.61
N LEU A 364 -17.95 46.58 4.66
CA LEU A 364 -17.77 45.27 4.03
C LEU A 364 -17.59 44.15 5.07
N LEU A 365 -16.71 44.33 6.06
CA LEU A 365 -16.46 43.33 7.10
C LEU A 365 -17.67 43.17 8.04
N LYS A 366 -18.41 44.26 8.28
CA LYS A 366 -19.63 44.25 9.10
C LYS A 366 -20.77 43.47 8.46
N LEU A 367 -20.79 43.31 7.12
CA LEU A 367 -21.80 42.49 6.43
C LEU A 367 -21.72 41.01 6.84
N PHE A 368 -20.50 40.52 7.10
CA PHE A 368 -20.24 39.12 7.47
C PHE A 368 -20.17 38.88 8.97
N ALA A 369 -20.18 39.95 9.79
CA ALA A 369 -20.18 39.85 11.24
C ALA A 369 -21.52 39.34 11.80
N PHE A 370 -21.54 38.92 13.07
CA PHE A 370 -22.76 38.44 13.74
C PHE A 370 -23.88 39.48 13.66
N LYS A 371 -25.08 39.06 13.22
CA LYS A 371 -26.27 39.87 12.86
C LYS A 371 -26.18 40.66 11.55
N GLY A 372 -25.09 40.54 10.80
CA GLY A 372 -24.98 41.07 9.44
C GLY A 372 -25.75 40.22 8.42
N PRO A 373 -26.17 40.80 7.28
CA PRO A 373 -26.98 40.12 6.26
C PRO A 373 -26.22 38.99 5.54
N MET A 374 -24.89 38.92 5.65
CA MET A 374 -24.04 37.87 5.08
C MET A 374 -23.35 37.03 6.17
N PHE A 375 -23.87 37.04 7.39
CA PHE A 375 -23.34 36.25 8.50
C PHE A 375 -23.32 34.75 8.17
N GLY A 376 -22.16 34.11 8.35
CA GLY A 376 -21.95 32.68 8.09
C GLY A 376 -21.60 32.30 6.64
N VAL A 377 -21.52 33.28 5.72
CA VAL A 377 -21.11 33.04 4.32
C VAL A 377 -19.60 32.81 4.20
N LEU A 378 -18.82 33.51 5.02
CA LEU A 378 -17.37 33.34 5.14
C LEU A 378 -17.04 32.74 6.51
N ASP A 379 -16.11 31.79 6.54
CA ASP A 379 -15.54 31.29 7.80
C ASP A 379 -14.47 32.25 8.36
N LYS A 380 -13.92 31.91 9.53
CA LYS A 380 -12.94 32.78 10.20
C LYS A 380 -11.66 32.98 9.38
N SER A 381 -11.18 31.94 8.70
CA SER A 381 -9.99 32.01 7.85
C SER A 381 -10.24 32.86 6.61
N GLU A 382 -11.42 32.75 6.01
CA GLU A 382 -11.82 33.52 4.83
C GLU A 382 -11.99 35.01 5.15
N LEU A 383 -12.49 35.35 6.34
CA LEU A 383 -12.56 36.74 6.83
C LEU A 383 -11.17 37.34 7.06
N ASP A 384 -10.23 36.54 7.55
CA ASP A 384 -8.85 37.00 7.76
C ASP A 384 -8.14 37.27 6.42
N ILE A 385 -8.44 36.49 5.36
CA ILE A 385 -8.00 36.78 3.98
C ILE A 385 -8.53 38.13 3.49
N LEU A 386 -9.84 38.37 3.66
CA LEU A 386 -10.48 39.62 3.26
C LEU A 386 -9.89 40.84 4.00
N LEU A 387 -9.64 40.72 5.31
CA LEU A 387 -9.02 41.77 6.11
C LEU A 387 -7.57 42.03 5.69
N SER A 388 -6.78 40.97 5.47
CA SER A 388 -5.38 41.10 5.02
C SER A 388 -5.31 41.80 3.66
N TRP A 389 -6.22 41.46 2.74
CA TRP A 389 -6.30 42.13 1.45
C TRP A 389 -6.59 43.63 1.57
N LEU A 390 -7.60 44.02 2.36
CA LEU A 390 -7.91 45.43 2.59
C LEU A 390 -6.72 46.18 3.22
N GLN A 391 -6.00 45.56 4.12
CA GLN A 391 -4.83 46.16 4.79
C GLN A 391 -3.63 46.33 3.87
N ASP A 392 -3.44 45.43 2.90
CA ASP A 392 -2.30 45.47 1.99
C ASP A 392 -2.51 46.44 0.82
N GLU A 393 -3.70 46.50 0.24
CA GLU A 393 -4.03 47.43 -0.85
C GLU A 393 -4.04 48.91 -0.44
N LEU A 394 -4.29 49.18 0.85
CA LEU A 394 -4.38 50.54 1.39
C LEU A 394 -3.03 51.07 1.94
N LYS A 395 -1.94 50.29 1.83
CA LYS A 395 -0.57 50.75 2.10
C LYS A 395 0.03 51.40 0.83
N ILE A 396 0.29 52.70 0.88
CA ILE A 396 0.84 53.49 -0.25
C ILE A 396 2.35 53.25 -0.40
N THR A 397 2.83 52.87 -1.60
CA THR A 397 4.18 53.22 -2.13
C THR A 397 4.16 53.30 -3.68
N PRO A 398 4.92 54.20 -4.34
CA PRO A 398 4.68 54.62 -5.72
C PRO A 398 5.37 53.79 -6.82
N THR A 399 4.77 53.92 -8.00
CA THR A 399 5.05 53.41 -9.35
C THR A 399 6.51 53.29 -9.80
N ASN A 400 6.80 52.22 -10.56
CA ASN A 400 7.54 52.36 -11.82
C ASN A 400 7.16 51.28 -12.84
N VAL A 401 6.86 51.73 -14.05
CA VAL A 401 6.45 50.97 -15.24
C VAL A 401 7.65 50.85 -16.17
N GLY A 402 7.86 49.68 -16.79
CA GLY A 402 8.48 49.61 -18.12
C GLY A 402 9.35 48.38 -18.44
N ALA A 403 9.08 47.83 -19.63
CA ALA A 403 9.87 46.88 -20.46
C ALA A 403 9.36 45.42 -20.45
N VAL A 404 8.39 45.05 -21.29
CA VAL A 404 8.47 44.71 -22.73
C VAL A 404 9.17 43.38 -23.00
N PHE A 405 8.35 42.43 -23.46
CA PHE A 405 8.71 41.11 -23.97
C PHE A 405 9.66 41.19 -25.18
N SER A 406 10.64 40.30 -25.21
CA SER A 406 11.30 39.87 -26.45
C SER A 406 11.47 38.35 -26.41
N ARG A 407 10.77 37.69 -27.33
CA ARG A 407 10.93 36.28 -27.71
C ARG A 407 12.11 36.20 -28.68
N GLU A 408 13.05 35.28 -28.45
CA GLU A 408 13.81 34.58 -29.49
C GLU A 408 14.73 33.51 -28.88
N GLY A 409 14.92 32.39 -29.61
CA GLY A 409 16.05 31.48 -29.39
C GLY A 409 15.74 30.00 -29.13
N LEU A 410 15.04 29.33 -30.05
CA LEU A 410 15.06 27.85 -30.14
C LEU A 410 16.44 27.40 -30.60
N ALA A 411 17.26 26.85 -29.69
CA ALA A 411 18.50 26.15 -30.02
C ALA A 411 18.26 24.62 -29.96
N SER A 412 18.60 23.94 -31.05
CA SER A 412 18.45 22.50 -31.25
C SER A 412 19.33 21.67 -30.29
N PRO A 413 18.87 20.50 -29.82
CA PRO A 413 19.72 19.60 -29.05
C PRO A 413 20.72 18.88 -29.97
N SER A 414 21.99 19.08 -29.69
CA SER A 414 23.13 18.43 -30.30
C SER A 414 23.18 16.94 -29.93
N ARG A 415 23.37 16.09 -30.94
CA ARG A 415 23.55 14.63 -30.84
C ARG A 415 24.65 14.25 -29.85
N LEU A 416 24.28 13.55 -28.79
CA LEU A 416 25.22 12.78 -27.97
C LEU A 416 25.31 11.34 -28.49
N LYS A 417 26.55 10.91 -28.66
CA LYS A 417 26.97 9.61 -29.19
C LYS A 417 26.62 8.50 -28.21
N THR A 418 26.04 7.43 -28.74
CA THR A 418 25.76 6.15 -28.10
C THR A 418 27.04 5.50 -27.53
N ALA A 419 27.00 5.13 -26.25
CA ALA A 419 27.93 4.21 -25.60
C ALA A 419 27.29 2.80 -25.54
N PRO A 420 28.09 1.73 -25.35
CA PRO A 420 27.91 0.46 -26.05
C PRO A 420 26.77 -0.40 -25.51
N THR A 421 26.05 -1.00 -26.47
CA THR A 421 25.13 -2.11 -26.30
C THR A 421 25.85 -3.31 -25.68
N VAL A 422 25.43 -3.69 -24.48
CA VAL A 422 25.65 -5.04 -23.94
C VAL A 422 24.80 -5.99 -24.79
N GLU A 423 25.43 -7.00 -25.40
CA GLU A 423 24.71 -8.08 -26.08
C GLU A 423 23.89 -8.86 -25.05
N ILE A 424 22.59 -8.56 -24.95
CA ILE A 424 21.66 -9.28 -24.11
C ILE A 424 20.87 -10.26 -24.99
N ASN A 425 20.96 -11.54 -24.63
CA ASN A 425 20.38 -12.70 -25.31
C ASN A 425 18.94 -12.48 -25.83
N LYS A 426 18.79 -12.53 -27.16
CA LYS A 426 17.51 -12.45 -27.92
C LYS A 426 16.52 -13.61 -27.66
N LEU A 427 16.76 -14.48 -26.69
CA LEU A 427 15.96 -15.68 -26.42
C LEU A 427 14.89 -15.53 -25.33
N ALA A 428 14.88 -14.43 -24.56
CA ALA A 428 13.88 -14.22 -23.49
C ALA A 428 12.59 -13.50 -23.94
N LEU A 429 12.52 -13.02 -25.19
CA LEU A 429 11.49 -12.10 -25.70
C LEU A 429 10.30 -12.78 -26.41
N LYS A 430 10.13 -14.10 -26.31
CA LYS A 430 9.02 -14.83 -26.95
C LYS A 430 8.34 -15.80 -25.99
N GLN A 431 7.40 -15.31 -25.18
CA GLN A 431 6.16 -16.01 -24.83
C GLN A 431 5.35 -15.11 -23.88
N LYS A 432 4.30 -14.49 -24.40
CA LYS A 432 3.17 -14.07 -23.56
C LYS A 432 2.54 -15.39 -23.13
N ALA A 433 2.81 -15.85 -21.91
CA ALA A 433 2.27 -17.10 -21.43
C ALA A 433 0.74 -17.04 -21.56
N ASP A 434 0.15 -18.05 -22.21
CA ASP A 434 -1.30 -18.16 -22.30
C ASP A 434 -1.81 -18.61 -20.93
N TYR A 435 -1.99 -17.65 -20.03
CA TYR A 435 -2.34 -17.90 -18.64
C TYR A 435 -3.65 -18.67 -18.47
N ALA A 436 -4.53 -18.65 -19.48
CA ALA A 436 -5.76 -19.41 -19.48
C ALA A 436 -5.52 -20.94 -19.57
N LYS A 437 -4.35 -21.38 -20.05
CA LYS A 437 -3.99 -22.80 -20.22
C LYS A 437 -3.11 -23.34 -19.09
N LEU A 438 -2.72 -22.51 -18.12
CA LEU A 438 -1.87 -22.96 -17.02
C LEU A 438 -2.59 -23.95 -16.11
N SER A 439 -1.86 -24.96 -15.66
CA SER A 439 -2.27 -25.80 -14.55
C SER A 439 -2.38 -24.98 -13.24
N THR A 440 -3.10 -25.50 -12.25
CA THR A 440 -3.16 -24.87 -10.92
C THR A 440 -1.77 -24.68 -10.31
N ARG A 441 -0.90 -25.67 -10.50
CA ARG A 441 0.49 -25.69 -10.01
C ARG A 441 1.34 -24.58 -10.65
N GLU A 442 1.20 -24.33 -11.95
CA GLU A 442 1.89 -23.21 -12.60
C GLU A 442 1.32 -21.86 -12.16
N LEU A 443 -0.02 -21.76 -12.05
CA LEU A 443 -0.68 -20.54 -11.59
C LEU A 443 -0.23 -20.13 -10.17
N TYR A 444 0.00 -21.09 -9.28
CA TYR A 444 0.60 -20.87 -7.95
C TYR A 444 1.91 -20.09 -8.03
N TYR A 445 2.86 -20.55 -8.88
CA TYR A 445 4.17 -19.89 -9.03
C TYR A 445 4.03 -18.44 -9.52
N TYR A 446 3.18 -18.21 -10.53
CA TYR A 446 3.00 -16.85 -11.07
C TYR A 446 2.32 -15.92 -10.06
N LEU A 447 1.39 -16.43 -9.24
CA LEU A 447 0.72 -15.62 -8.21
C LEU A 447 1.62 -15.29 -7.02
N LEU A 448 2.47 -16.21 -6.58
CA LEU A 448 3.50 -15.89 -5.58
C LEU A 448 4.49 -14.84 -6.08
N ASN A 449 4.65 -14.73 -7.40
CA ASN A 449 5.53 -13.78 -8.04
C ASN A 449 4.77 -12.67 -8.79
N VAL A 450 3.56 -12.32 -8.33
CA VAL A 450 2.65 -11.42 -9.07
C VAL A 450 3.22 -10.02 -9.34
N ASP A 451 4.11 -9.51 -8.50
CA ASP A 451 4.82 -8.25 -8.73
C ASP A 451 5.74 -8.30 -9.98
N LEU A 452 6.23 -9.49 -10.35
CA LEU A 452 7.01 -9.73 -11.57
C LEU A 452 6.15 -10.16 -12.78
N PHE A 453 4.94 -10.63 -12.53
CA PHE A 453 4.00 -11.17 -13.53
C PHE A 453 2.58 -10.63 -13.32
N PRO A 454 2.35 -9.30 -13.29
CA PRO A 454 1.04 -8.73 -12.95
C PRO A 454 -0.04 -9.04 -13.99
N ASP A 455 0.35 -9.47 -15.19
CA ASP A 455 -0.53 -9.90 -16.26
C ASP A 455 -1.24 -11.23 -15.96
N ILE A 456 -0.88 -11.95 -14.89
CA ILE A 456 -1.58 -13.16 -14.41
C ILE A 456 -2.93 -12.85 -13.76
N LEU A 457 -3.13 -11.63 -13.26
CA LEU A 457 -4.25 -11.26 -12.41
C LEU A 457 -5.64 -11.52 -13.03
N PRO A 458 -5.90 -11.23 -14.32
CA PRO A 458 -7.17 -11.60 -14.94
C PRO A 458 -7.48 -13.10 -14.90
N ALA A 459 -6.47 -13.97 -15.06
CA ALA A 459 -6.64 -15.42 -14.96
C ALA A 459 -6.96 -15.86 -13.53
N ALA A 460 -6.27 -15.28 -12.55
CA ALA A 460 -6.53 -15.53 -11.12
C ALA A 460 -7.95 -15.11 -10.71
N LYS A 461 -8.40 -13.93 -11.14
CA LYS A 461 -9.77 -13.46 -10.93
C LYS A 461 -10.80 -14.43 -11.50
N SER A 462 -10.63 -14.81 -12.77
CA SER A 462 -11.52 -15.76 -13.45
C SER A 462 -11.61 -17.10 -12.68
N LYS A 463 -10.49 -17.59 -12.15
CA LYS A 463 -10.46 -18.81 -11.34
C LYS A 463 -11.20 -18.65 -10.02
N ALA A 464 -10.93 -17.59 -9.26
CA ALA A 464 -11.61 -17.31 -8.00
C ALA A 464 -13.13 -17.19 -8.21
N ASP A 465 -13.56 -16.42 -9.22
CA ASP A 465 -14.99 -16.25 -9.57
C ASP A 465 -15.69 -17.56 -9.92
N LYS A 466 -15.03 -18.44 -10.68
CA LYS A 466 -15.59 -19.75 -11.04
C LYS A 466 -15.76 -20.63 -9.80
N LEU A 467 -14.76 -20.67 -8.93
CA LEU A 467 -14.79 -21.47 -7.71
C LEU A 467 -15.83 -20.94 -6.72
N LEU A 468 -15.92 -19.64 -6.53
CA LEU A 468 -16.91 -18.99 -5.66
C LEU A 468 -18.35 -19.23 -6.16
N ARG A 469 -18.60 -19.09 -7.47
CA ARG A 469 -19.90 -19.39 -8.06
C ARG A 469 -20.31 -20.85 -7.86
N ARG A 470 -19.39 -21.80 -8.12
CA ARG A 470 -19.64 -23.22 -7.87
C ARG A 470 -19.87 -23.48 -6.37
N CYS A 471 -19.05 -22.92 -5.49
CA CYS A 471 -19.19 -23.05 -4.05
C CYS A 471 -20.58 -22.61 -3.59
N ALA A 472 -21.05 -21.45 -4.06
CA ALA A 472 -22.38 -20.96 -3.74
C ALA A 472 -23.46 -21.98 -4.15
N LEU A 473 -23.42 -22.51 -5.38
CA LEU A 473 -24.42 -23.46 -5.86
C LEU A 473 -24.55 -24.73 -4.99
N PHE A 474 -23.43 -25.23 -4.45
CA PHE A 474 -23.41 -26.49 -3.70
C PHE A 474 -23.49 -26.34 -2.18
N ASN A 475 -23.38 -25.13 -1.64
CA ASN A 475 -23.39 -24.90 -0.19
C ASN A 475 -24.59 -24.02 0.19
N PRO A 476 -25.66 -24.59 0.79
CA PRO A 476 -26.80 -23.82 1.25
C PRO A 476 -26.43 -22.94 2.46
N LEU A 477 -27.09 -21.79 2.60
CA LEU A 477 -26.92 -20.90 3.74
C LEU A 477 -27.31 -21.60 5.05
N PRO A 478 -26.61 -21.35 6.17
CA PRO A 478 -26.97 -21.90 7.47
C PRO A 478 -28.25 -21.23 8.00
N PHE A 479 -28.46 -19.98 7.64
CA PHE A 479 -29.69 -19.22 7.85
C PHE A 479 -29.81 -18.13 6.80
N LYS A 480 -31.05 -17.83 6.39
CA LYS A 480 -31.33 -16.92 5.28
C LYS A 480 -30.98 -15.46 5.60
N HIS A 481 -31.41 -14.99 6.76
CA HIS A 481 -31.29 -13.58 7.15
C HIS A 481 -30.26 -13.41 8.25
N TYR A 482 -29.28 -12.56 7.96
CA TYR A 482 -28.23 -12.19 8.90
C TYR A 482 -28.77 -11.33 10.05
N SER A 483 -28.29 -11.63 11.25
CA SER A 483 -28.22 -10.73 12.39
C SER A 483 -26.96 -11.09 13.18
N HIS A 484 -26.38 -10.15 13.92
CA HIS A 484 -25.23 -10.44 14.79
C HIS A 484 -25.52 -11.64 15.69
N GLN A 485 -26.67 -11.65 16.37
CA GLN A 485 -27.07 -12.74 17.27
C GLN A 485 -27.08 -14.12 16.58
N ARG A 486 -27.60 -14.22 15.35
CA ARG A 486 -27.64 -15.49 14.62
C ARG A 486 -26.26 -15.95 14.18
N PHE A 487 -25.44 -15.02 13.73
CA PHE A 487 -24.08 -15.30 13.33
C PHE A 487 -23.21 -15.70 14.53
N ASP A 488 -23.26 -14.94 15.62
CA ASP A 488 -22.59 -15.25 16.89
C ASP A 488 -22.97 -16.65 17.38
N ALA A 489 -24.27 -16.95 17.47
CA ALA A 489 -24.75 -18.26 17.90
C ALA A 489 -24.31 -19.40 16.98
N TYR A 490 -24.22 -19.14 15.67
CA TYR A 490 -23.75 -20.13 14.71
C TYR A 490 -22.26 -20.45 14.90
N ILE A 491 -21.41 -19.43 15.04
CA ILE A 491 -19.98 -19.63 15.27
C ILE A 491 -19.72 -20.24 16.64
N GLU A 492 -20.40 -19.77 17.69
CA GLU A 492 -20.26 -20.30 19.04
C GLU A 492 -20.64 -21.79 19.08
N ASN A 493 -21.73 -22.18 18.42
CA ASN A 493 -22.12 -23.59 18.35
C ASN A 493 -21.06 -24.46 17.66
N ILE A 494 -20.43 -23.99 16.58
CA ILE A 494 -19.33 -24.71 15.93
C ILE A 494 -18.15 -24.87 16.88
N TYR A 495 -17.74 -23.79 17.54
CA TYR A 495 -16.66 -23.81 18.52
C TYR A 495 -16.94 -24.79 19.67
N GLN A 496 -18.13 -24.72 20.28
CA GLN A 496 -18.53 -25.60 21.37
C GLN A 496 -18.59 -27.08 20.94
N GLN A 497 -19.04 -27.36 19.71
CA GLN A 497 -19.03 -28.71 19.16
C GLN A 497 -17.59 -29.23 18.98
N GLU A 498 -16.69 -28.44 18.41
CA GLU A 498 -15.29 -28.84 18.22
C GLU A 498 -14.57 -29.08 19.55
N ILE A 499 -14.84 -28.27 20.59
CA ILE A 499 -14.24 -28.44 21.92
C ILE A 499 -14.84 -29.64 22.66
N SER A 500 -16.16 -29.76 22.72
CA SER A 500 -16.85 -30.81 23.47
C SER A 500 -16.62 -32.22 22.91
N THR A 501 -16.31 -32.33 21.62
CA THR A 501 -16.07 -33.61 20.96
C THR A 501 -14.61 -34.06 20.97
N TYR A 502 -13.71 -33.25 21.54
CA TYR A 502 -12.33 -33.66 21.82
C TYR A 502 -12.31 -34.74 22.91
N GLN A 503 -11.43 -35.72 22.72
CA GLN A 503 -11.11 -36.75 23.69
C GLN A 503 -9.61 -36.98 23.56
N PRO A 504 -8.85 -36.98 24.67
CA PRO A 504 -7.43 -37.27 24.64
C PRO A 504 -7.14 -38.61 23.98
N LEU A 505 -6.02 -38.69 23.27
CA LEU A 505 -5.59 -39.93 22.63
C LEU A 505 -5.48 -41.08 23.65
N GLN A 506 -6.11 -42.22 23.32
CA GLN A 506 -6.00 -43.47 24.07
C GLN A 506 -5.31 -44.51 23.22
N GLY A 507 -4.14 -44.98 23.66
CA GLY A 507 -3.32 -45.94 22.91
C GLY A 507 -2.62 -45.33 21.70
N ALA A 508 -2.39 -46.12 20.66
CA ALA A 508 -1.68 -45.68 19.46
C ALA A 508 -2.61 -44.88 18.51
N PRO A 509 -2.10 -43.83 17.84
CA PRO A 509 -2.81 -43.10 16.80
C PRO A 509 -3.31 -43.99 15.67
N LYS A 510 -4.44 -43.61 15.07
CA LYS A 510 -4.96 -44.30 13.87
C LYS A 510 -4.11 -44.03 12.62
N ILE A 511 -3.46 -42.88 12.58
CA ILE A 511 -2.60 -42.45 11.46
C ILE A 511 -1.16 -42.79 11.82
N SER A 512 -0.45 -43.49 10.93
CA SER A 512 0.95 -43.87 11.17
C SER A 512 1.89 -42.69 11.01
N LYS A 513 3.08 -42.79 11.61
CA LYS A 513 4.14 -41.77 11.48
C LYS A 513 4.48 -41.48 10.01
N GLU A 514 4.58 -42.52 9.18
CA GLU A 514 4.91 -42.39 7.75
C GLU A 514 3.81 -41.66 6.98
N ALA A 515 2.54 -41.86 7.35
CA ALA A 515 1.42 -41.14 6.74
C ALA A 515 1.45 -39.65 7.08
N TYR A 516 1.83 -39.29 8.31
CA TYR A 516 2.06 -37.90 8.69
C TYR A 516 3.23 -37.27 7.93
N ILE A 517 4.39 -37.94 7.90
CA ILE A 517 5.58 -37.45 7.18
C ILE A 517 5.24 -37.17 5.71
N TRP A 518 4.57 -38.12 5.04
CA TRP A 518 4.13 -37.92 3.66
C TRP A 518 3.11 -36.79 3.54
N GLY A 519 2.13 -36.71 4.45
CA GLY A 519 1.13 -35.65 4.48
C GLY A 519 1.71 -34.24 4.67
N PHE A 520 2.77 -34.10 5.47
CA PHE A 520 3.46 -32.82 5.68
C PHE A 520 4.11 -32.30 4.40
N GLU A 521 4.73 -33.20 3.63
CA GLU A 521 5.22 -32.84 2.30
C GLU A 521 4.05 -32.32 1.45
N GLN A 522 2.91 -33.03 1.40
CA GLN A 522 1.78 -32.63 0.55
C GLN A 522 1.11 -31.32 0.96
N ILE A 523 1.09 -30.96 2.24
CA ILE A 523 0.46 -29.71 2.72
C ILE A 523 1.42 -28.50 2.66
N ALA A 524 2.70 -28.73 2.37
CA ALA A 524 3.71 -27.69 2.34
C ALA A 524 3.40 -26.50 1.41
N PRO A 525 2.79 -26.67 0.20
CA PRO A 525 2.40 -25.53 -0.64
C PRO A 525 1.39 -24.57 0.00
N MET A 526 0.70 -24.98 1.07
CA MET A 526 -0.20 -24.12 1.83
C MET A 526 0.50 -23.47 3.02
N ILE A 527 1.13 -24.28 3.88
CA ILE A 527 1.68 -23.81 5.16
C ILE A 527 2.95 -22.96 4.97
N LEU A 528 3.75 -23.21 3.93
CA LEU A 528 4.94 -22.38 3.64
C LEU A 528 4.60 -20.97 3.14
N ILE A 529 3.32 -20.68 2.89
CA ILE A 529 2.83 -19.35 2.50
C ILE A 529 1.68 -18.91 3.43
N ASP A 530 1.75 -19.29 4.70
CA ASP A 530 0.72 -18.94 5.67
C ASP A 530 0.44 -17.42 5.71
N GLY A 531 -0.81 -17.07 5.98
CA GLY A 531 -1.33 -15.70 5.88
C GLY A 531 -1.54 -15.17 4.45
N CYS A 532 -1.22 -15.92 3.39
CA CYS A 532 -1.29 -15.40 2.01
C CYS A 532 -2.69 -14.94 1.56
N TRP A 533 -3.78 -15.44 2.17
CA TRP A 533 -5.15 -15.06 1.79
C TRP A 533 -5.44 -13.59 2.12
N ILE A 534 -4.80 -13.03 3.16
CA ILE A 534 -5.00 -11.65 3.65
C ILE A 534 -3.80 -10.73 3.41
N GLN A 535 -2.74 -11.19 2.74
CA GLN A 535 -1.52 -10.39 2.54
C GLN A 535 -1.75 -9.03 1.85
N ASN A 536 -2.80 -8.90 1.03
CA ASN A 536 -3.13 -7.67 0.30
C ASN A 536 -4.21 -6.81 1.01
N SER A 537 -4.49 -7.07 2.29
CA SER A 537 -5.54 -6.36 3.05
C SER A 537 -5.29 -4.85 3.18
N GLN A 538 -4.05 -4.39 3.02
CA GLN A 538 -3.71 -2.97 3.01
C GLN A 538 -4.46 -2.18 1.91
N ALA A 539 -4.93 -2.85 0.86
CA ALA A 539 -5.80 -2.24 -0.15
C ALA A 539 -7.14 -1.74 0.42
N LEU A 540 -7.54 -2.21 1.60
CA LEU A 540 -8.77 -1.84 2.29
C LEU A 540 -8.64 -0.57 3.13
N GLN A 541 -7.44 -0.07 3.41
CA GLN A 541 -7.18 1.04 4.34
C GLN A 541 -8.11 2.24 4.13
N GLN A 542 -8.44 2.53 2.88
CA GLN A 542 -9.23 3.69 2.50
C GLN A 542 -10.74 3.44 2.62
N LEU A 543 -11.18 2.23 2.28
CA LEU A 543 -12.60 1.88 2.21
C LEU A 543 -13.12 1.34 3.54
N ASN A 544 -12.28 0.61 4.26
CA ASN A 544 -12.61 -0.07 5.51
C ASN A 544 -11.38 -0.09 6.45
N PRO A 545 -10.97 1.06 7.02
CA PRO A 545 -9.74 1.17 7.82
C PRO A 545 -9.71 0.21 9.02
N GLU A 546 -10.80 0.09 9.78
CA GLU A 546 -10.84 -0.81 10.94
C GLU A 546 -10.74 -2.29 10.54
N ILE A 547 -11.36 -2.67 9.41
CA ILE A 547 -11.23 -4.04 8.87
C ILE A 547 -9.80 -4.26 8.36
N CYS A 548 -9.21 -3.26 7.71
CA CYS A 548 -7.82 -3.29 7.27
C CYS A 548 -6.88 -3.55 8.46
N ASP A 549 -7.03 -2.81 9.56
CA ASP A 549 -6.20 -2.98 10.75
C ASP A 549 -6.34 -4.37 11.37
N ILE A 550 -7.56 -4.91 11.44
CA ILE A 550 -7.82 -6.27 11.90
C ILE A 550 -7.09 -7.29 11.02
N LEU A 551 -7.30 -7.25 9.70
CA LEU A 551 -6.71 -8.25 8.80
C LEU A 551 -5.18 -8.09 8.70
N CYS A 552 -4.66 -6.86 8.75
CA CYS A 552 -3.23 -6.62 8.83
C CYS A 552 -2.63 -7.15 10.13
N LYS A 553 -3.34 -7.07 11.26
CA LYS A 553 -2.88 -7.64 12.54
C LYS A 553 -2.76 -9.15 12.44
N ILE A 554 -3.81 -9.83 11.95
CA ILE A 554 -3.78 -11.29 11.72
C ILE A 554 -2.62 -11.64 10.78
N TYR A 555 -2.52 -10.97 9.62
CA TYR A 555 -1.43 -11.21 8.68
C TYR A 555 -0.03 -11.02 9.29
N CYS A 556 0.17 -9.98 10.11
CA CYS A 556 1.44 -9.75 10.79
C CYS A 556 1.77 -10.88 11.75
N ASP A 557 0.80 -11.39 12.49
CA ASP A 557 0.98 -12.52 13.40
C ASP A 557 1.37 -13.80 12.63
N GLU A 558 0.69 -14.11 11.52
CA GLU A 558 1.01 -15.27 10.65
C GLU A 558 2.48 -15.27 10.17
N ILE A 559 2.96 -14.10 9.76
CA ILE A 559 4.34 -13.93 9.28
C ILE A 559 5.33 -13.62 10.41
N GLY A 560 4.91 -13.69 11.67
CA GLY A 560 5.74 -13.53 12.87
C GLY A 560 6.13 -12.08 13.21
N GLY A 561 5.56 -11.07 12.56
CA GLY A 561 5.74 -9.66 12.95
C GLY A 561 7.19 -9.16 12.91
N GLY A 562 8.03 -9.74 12.05
CA GLY A 562 9.47 -9.46 12.02
C GLY A 562 10.32 -10.29 13.01
N LEU A 563 9.70 -11.20 13.75
CA LEU A 563 10.36 -12.15 14.66
C LEU A 563 10.36 -13.56 14.06
N LEU A 564 11.54 -14.05 13.68
CA LEU A 564 11.70 -15.35 13.02
C LEU A 564 11.09 -16.51 13.83
N ILE A 565 11.25 -16.50 15.15
CA ILE A 565 10.77 -17.57 16.03
C ILE A 565 9.24 -17.64 16.14
N GLN A 566 8.53 -16.58 15.73
CA GLN A 566 7.06 -16.52 15.69
C GLN A 566 6.51 -16.70 14.27
N ASN A 567 7.36 -16.80 13.26
CA ASN A 567 6.94 -16.90 11.86
C ASN A 567 6.41 -18.31 11.55
N HIS A 568 5.13 -18.42 11.19
CA HIS A 568 4.48 -19.73 10.97
C HIS A 568 5.13 -20.53 9.82
N PRO A 569 5.41 -19.94 8.64
CA PRO A 569 6.16 -20.63 7.58
C PRO A 569 7.51 -21.18 8.04
N TYR A 570 8.25 -20.43 8.88
CA TYR A 570 9.54 -20.86 9.41
C TYR A 570 9.40 -22.00 10.43
N ILE A 571 8.44 -21.93 11.36
CA ILE A 571 8.15 -23.03 12.30
C ILE A 571 7.87 -24.31 11.52
N PHE A 572 7.05 -24.24 10.46
CA PHE A 572 6.78 -25.38 9.60
C PHE A 572 8.01 -25.85 8.81
N GLN A 573 8.84 -24.93 8.30
CA GLN A 573 10.09 -25.28 7.64
C GLN A 573 11.04 -26.07 8.56
N GLN A 574 11.08 -25.71 9.85
CA GLN A 574 11.87 -26.42 10.86
C GLN A 574 11.32 -27.82 11.14
N LEU A 575 9.98 -27.97 11.18
CA LEU A 575 9.33 -29.27 11.24
C LEU A 575 9.72 -30.15 10.04
N LEU A 576 9.60 -29.64 8.80
CA LEU A 576 10.00 -30.39 7.60
C LEU A 576 11.47 -30.83 7.68
N LYS A 577 12.37 -29.93 8.09
CA LYS A 577 13.79 -30.22 8.28
C LYS A 577 14.02 -31.32 9.32
N SER A 578 13.30 -31.30 10.45
CA SER A 578 13.38 -32.34 11.49
C SER A 578 12.97 -33.73 10.98
N LEU A 579 12.09 -33.77 9.97
CA LEU A 579 11.61 -34.98 9.31
C LEU A 579 12.43 -35.36 8.07
N SER A 580 13.55 -34.67 7.81
CA SER A 580 14.40 -34.86 6.63
C SER A 580 13.68 -34.60 5.29
N ILE A 581 12.62 -33.79 5.29
CA ILE A 581 11.94 -33.34 4.07
C ILE A 581 12.63 -32.07 3.59
N GLN A 582 13.22 -32.12 2.39
CA GLN A 582 13.88 -30.99 1.75
C GLN A 582 13.05 -30.52 0.58
N LEU A 583 12.56 -29.27 0.66
CA LEU A 583 11.80 -28.63 -0.40
C LEU A 583 12.53 -27.36 -0.86
N PRO A 584 12.46 -27.02 -2.16
CA PRO A 584 12.90 -25.72 -2.65
C PRO A 584 12.10 -24.56 -2.00
N PRO A 585 12.55 -23.31 -2.12
CA PRO A 585 11.77 -22.16 -1.67
C PRO A 585 10.40 -22.10 -2.36
N ALA A 586 9.32 -21.81 -1.61
CA ALA A 586 7.95 -21.86 -2.12
C ALA A 586 7.70 -20.99 -3.38
N TYR A 587 8.43 -19.89 -3.53
CA TYR A 587 8.33 -18.96 -4.67
C TYR A 587 9.11 -19.42 -5.92
N SER A 588 9.88 -20.51 -5.86
CA SER A 588 10.75 -20.96 -6.96
C SER A 588 10.00 -21.86 -7.96
N LYS A 589 10.57 -22.01 -9.17
CA LYS A 589 10.07 -22.99 -10.15
C LYS A 589 10.33 -24.42 -9.69
N ASP A 590 11.50 -24.67 -9.11
CA ASP A 590 11.87 -25.98 -8.59
C ASP A 590 10.86 -26.51 -7.57
N PHE A 591 10.23 -25.62 -6.78
CA PHE A 591 9.17 -26.01 -5.84
C PHE A 591 7.97 -26.60 -6.55
N ILE A 592 7.47 -25.95 -7.60
CA ILE A 592 6.34 -26.49 -8.36
C ILE A 592 6.74 -27.70 -9.21
N GLU A 593 8.00 -27.82 -9.62
CA GLU A 593 8.54 -28.96 -10.37
C GLU A 593 8.87 -30.16 -9.46
N HIS A 594 8.84 -29.98 -8.14
CA HIS A 594 9.08 -31.05 -7.17
C HIS A 594 8.15 -32.24 -7.42
N PRO A 595 8.70 -33.44 -7.69
CA PRO A 595 7.91 -34.60 -8.12
C PRO A 595 7.10 -35.22 -6.98
N GLY A 596 7.41 -34.90 -5.72
CA GLY A 596 6.74 -35.46 -4.55
C GLY A 596 5.32 -34.94 -4.34
N PHE A 597 4.95 -33.81 -4.93
CA PHE A 597 3.63 -33.21 -4.72
C PHE A 597 2.53 -33.83 -5.58
N ILE A 598 1.38 -34.11 -4.96
CA ILE A 598 0.12 -34.35 -5.65
C ILE A 598 -0.41 -33.04 -6.24
N ASN A 599 -1.09 -33.09 -7.39
CA ASN A 599 -1.55 -31.87 -8.06
C ASN A 599 -2.58 -31.07 -7.24
N SER A 600 -3.41 -31.74 -6.45
CA SER A 600 -4.42 -31.08 -5.61
C SER A 600 -3.82 -30.29 -4.43
N ALA A 601 -2.55 -30.50 -4.09
CA ALA A 601 -1.85 -29.73 -3.06
C ALA A 601 -1.82 -28.23 -3.37
N PHE A 602 -1.89 -27.87 -4.65
CA PHE A 602 -1.86 -26.49 -5.10
C PHE A 602 -3.25 -25.83 -5.20
N ASP A 603 -4.35 -26.59 -5.09
CA ASP A 603 -5.70 -26.08 -5.37
C ASP A 603 -6.13 -24.98 -4.40
N LEU A 604 -6.02 -25.24 -3.10
CA LEU A 604 -6.38 -24.30 -2.05
C LEU A 604 -5.43 -23.08 -1.97
N PRO A 605 -4.09 -23.23 -1.90
CA PRO A 605 -3.21 -22.07 -1.82
C PRO A 605 -3.29 -21.16 -3.05
N THR A 606 -3.47 -21.72 -4.26
CA THR A 606 -3.68 -20.91 -5.47
C THR A 606 -4.99 -20.12 -5.39
N TYR A 607 -6.05 -20.72 -4.84
CA TYR A 607 -7.32 -20.02 -4.62
C TYR A 607 -7.18 -18.90 -3.59
N MET A 608 -6.49 -19.13 -2.46
CA MET A 608 -6.20 -18.12 -1.44
C MET A 608 -5.45 -16.91 -2.01
N LEU A 609 -4.38 -17.15 -2.77
CA LEU A 609 -3.63 -16.10 -3.48
C LEU A 609 -4.50 -15.33 -4.49
N SER A 610 -5.38 -16.05 -5.20
CA SER A 610 -6.29 -15.45 -6.17
C SER A 610 -7.30 -14.52 -5.51
N VAL A 611 -7.93 -14.93 -4.40
CA VAL A 611 -8.88 -14.08 -3.65
C VAL A 611 -8.16 -12.88 -3.04
N SER A 612 -6.98 -13.11 -2.42
CA SER A 612 -6.18 -12.04 -1.81
C SER A 612 -5.86 -10.92 -2.79
N SER A 613 -5.50 -11.27 -4.03
CA SER A 613 -5.13 -10.31 -5.08
C SER A 613 -6.25 -9.32 -5.43
N PHE A 614 -7.49 -9.59 -5.00
CA PHE A 614 -8.65 -8.74 -5.22
C PHE A 614 -9.42 -8.48 -3.91
N SER A 615 -8.68 -8.21 -2.82
CA SER A 615 -9.23 -8.00 -1.45
C SER A 615 -10.38 -6.98 -1.38
N VAL A 616 -10.39 -5.95 -2.22
CA VAL A 616 -11.49 -4.97 -2.29
C VAL A 616 -12.74 -5.57 -2.93
N GLU A 617 -12.59 -6.26 -4.06
CA GLU A 617 -13.70 -6.80 -4.83
C GLU A 617 -14.32 -8.03 -4.15
N PHE A 618 -13.48 -8.91 -3.61
CA PHE A 618 -13.88 -10.12 -2.89
C PHE A 618 -13.91 -9.93 -1.38
N LEU A 619 -14.03 -8.69 -0.87
CA LEU A 619 -14.01 -8.43 0.58
C LEU A 619 -14.98 -9.33 1.37
N PRO A 620 -16.27 -9.49 1.00
CA PRO A 620 -17.18 -10.37 1.72
C PRO A 620 -16.69 -11.83 1.77
N GLU A 621 -16.28 -12.38 0.62
CA GLU A 621 -15.77 -13.74 0.53
C GLU A 621 -14.46 -13.91 1.31
N LEU A 622 -13.59 -12.91 1.29
CA LEU A 622 -12.33 -12.91 2.03
C LEU A 622 -12.58 -12.93 3.55
N LEU A 623 -13.53 -12.14 4.05
CA LEU A 623 -13.92 -12.15 5.46
C LEU A 623 -14.47 -13.52 5.89
N GLY A 624 -15.30 -14.14 5.04
CA GLY A 624 -15.81 -15.48 5.27
C GLY A 624 -14.70 -16.54 5.28
N LEU A 625 -13.80 -16.49 4.28
CA LEU A 625 -12.66 -17.40 4.18
C LEU A 625 -11.73 -17.25 5.40
N ASN A 626 -11.44 -16.03 5.81
CA ASN A 626 -10.66 -15.74 7.02
C ASN A 626 -11.32 -16.41 8.23
N MET A 627 -12.61 -16.16 8.46
CA MET A 627 -13.35 -16.76 9.56
C MET A 627 -13.30 -18.30 9.56
N ALA A 628 -13.35 -18.93 8.38
CA ALA A 628 -13.25 -20.38 8.27
C ALA A 628 -11.85 -20.91 8.62
N ILE A 629 -10.80 -20.17 8.24
CA ILE A 629 -9.40 -20.53 8.55
C ILE A 629 -9.16 -20.43 10.05
N GLU A 630 -9.43 -19.28 10.67
CA GLU A 630 -9.20 -19.08 12.11
C GLU A 630 -9.98 -20.08 12.96
N LEU A 631 -11.24 -20.34 12.58
CA LEU A 631 -12.06 -21.30 13.32
C LEU A 631 -11.57 -22.75 13.14
N SER A 632 -10.91 -23.07 12.03
CA SER A 632 -10.40 -24.42 11.77
C SER A 632 -9.19 -24.79 12.62
N GLY A 633 -8.46 -23.80 13.14
CA GLY A 633 -7.33 -23.96 14.07
C GLY A 633 -7.74 -24.43 15.47
N LEU A 634 -9.04 -24.47 15.77
CA LEU A 634 -9.56 -24.71 17.12
C LEU A 634 -10.13 -26.11 17.32
N GLY A 635 -10.03 -26.57 18.57
CA GLY A 635 -10.73 -27.74 19.08
C GLY A 635 -10.18 -29.09 18.61
N LYS A 636 -11.08 -30.07 18.52
CA LYS A 636 -10.76 -31.50 18.40
C LYS A 636 -9.75 -31.84 17.31
N SER A 637 -9.84 -31.22 16.13
CA SER A 637 -8.98 -31.58 15.00
C SER A 637 -7.52 -31.27 15.29
N TYR A 638 -7.20 -30.05 15.72
CA TYR A 638 -5.85 -29.64 16.06
C TYR A 638 -5.34 -30.28 17.35
N MET A 639 -6.17 -30.39 18.39
CA MET A 639 -5.78 -31.04 19.64
C MET A 639 -5.42 -32.53 19.43
N ARG A 640 -6.13 -33.23 18.52
CA ARG A 640 -5.75 -34.60 18.13
C ARG A 640 -4.47 -34.67 17.32
N LEU A 641 -4.22 -33.70 16.43
CA LEU A 641 -2.93 -33.63 15.73
C LEU A 641 -1.79 -33.46 16.73
N VAL A 642 -1.94 -32.60 17.73
CA VAL A 642 -0.95 -32.42 18.80
C VAL A 642 -0.72 -33.73 19.57
N ASP A 643 -1.79 -34.44 19.97
CA ASP A 643 -1.67 -35.73 20.66
C ASP A 643 -0.94 -36.79 19.79
N ASP A 644 -1.35 -36.93 18.53
CA ASP A 644 -0.79 -37.91 17.60
C ASP A 644 0.69 -37.60 17.30
N TRP A 645 1.05 -36.32 17.12
CA TRP A 645 2.41 -35.90 16.84
C TRP A 645 3.33 -36.07 18.05
N ASN A 646 2.85 -35.74 19.25
CA ASN A 646 3.59 -36.02 20.49
C ASN A 646 3.86 -37.51 20.65
N TYR A 647 2.87 -38.37 20.39
CA TYR A 647 3.04 -39.83 20.43
C TYR A 647 4.14 -40.30 19.47
N TRP A 648 4.19 -39.75 18.25
CA TRP A 648 5.17 -40.14 17.23
C TRP A 648 6.53 -39.44 17.36
N GLY A 649 6.71 -38.53 18.33
CA GLY A 649 7.91 -37.70 18.48
C GLY A 649 8.09 -36.73 17.31
N ILE A 650 6.99 -36.16 16.81
CA ILE A 650 6.93 -35.11 15.79
C ILE A 650 6.66 -33.79 16.51
N ASP A 651 7.40 -32.74 16.19
CA ASP A 651 7.24 -31.41 16.81
C ASP A 651 5.85 -30.81 16.50
N PRO A 652 5.01 -30.55 17.52
CA PRO A 652 3.66 -30.03 17.32
C PRO A 652 3.56 -28.51 17.35
N SER A 653 4.67 -27.79 17.35
CA SER A 653 4.70 -26.33 17.54
C SER A 653 3.78 -25.58 16.57
N ILE A 654 3.73 -25.98 15.29
CA ILE A 654 2.86 -25.35 14.28
C ILE A 654 1.37 -25.53 14.57
N ALA A 655 0.93 -26.66 15.14
CA ALA A 655 -0.47 -26.83 15.54
C ALA A 655 -0.76 -26.14 16.87
N SER A 656 0.21 -26.16 17.79
CA SER A 656 0.06 -25.61 19.14
C SER A 656 -0.07 -24.08 19.13
N ILE A 657 0.64 -23.40 18.23
CA ILE A 657 0.55 -21.94 18.07
C ILE A 657 -0.84 -21.53 17.57
N HIS A 658 -1.40 -22.22 16.57
CA HIS A 658 -2.74 -21.96 16.03
C HIS A 658 -3.85 -22.17 17.07
N ILE A 659 -3.79 -23.24 17.89
CA ILE A 659 -4.72 -23.42 19.01
C ILE A 659 -4.72 -22.20 19.96
N SER A 660 -3.55 -21.58 20.14
CA SER A 660 -3.37 -20.47 21.08
C SER A 660 -3.77 -19.13 20.47
N ILE A 661 -3.29 -18.82 19.26
CA ILE A 661 -3.46 -17.51 18.63
C ILE A 661 -4.84 -17.34 18.00
N ASP A 662 -5.47 -18.42 17.55
CA ASP A 662 -6.78 -18.39 16.90
C ASP A 662 -7.93 -18.34 17.91
N ASN A 663 -7.64 -18.32 19.22
CA ASN A 663 -8.62 -18.51 20.29
C ASN A 663 -9.88 -17.63 20.15
N TYR A 664 -11.03 -18.20 20.52
CA TYR A 664 -12.34 -17.57 20.37
C TYR A 664 -12.55 -16.31 21.24
N ALA A 665 -11.81 -16.18 22.34
CA ALA A 665 -12.05 -15.12 23.33
C ALA A 665 -11.48 -13.76 22.91
N SER A 666 -10.24 -13.74 22.42
CA SER A 666 -9.53 -12.52 22.01
C SER A 666 -8.52 -12.74 20.88
N GLY A 667 -8.43 -13.96 20.35
CA GLY A 667 -7.53 -14.34 19.26
C GLY A 667 -8.08 -14.03 17.88
N HIS A 668 -7.50 -14.65 16.85
CA HIS A 668 -7.86 -14.36 15.46
C HIS A 668 -9.31 -14.72 15.13
N THR A 669 -9.90 -15.75 15.74
CA THR A 669 -11.34 -16.05 15.56
C THR A 669 -12.22 -14.91 16.08
N PHE A 670 -11.87 -14.28 17.21
CA PHE A 670 -12.58 -13.11 17.73
C PHE A 670 -12.46 -11.92 16.75
N LEU A 671 -11.26 -11.67 16.24
CA LEU A 671 -10.98 -10.58 15.31
C LEU A 671 -11.70 -10.77 13.96
N ALA A 672 -11.68 -11.99 13.41
CA ALA A 672 -12.39 -12.33 12.18
C ALA A 672 -13.90 -12.11 12.32
N LYS A 673 -14.48 -12.51 13.45
CA LYS A 673 -15.88 -12.26 13.78
C LYS A 673 -16.19 -10.77 13.86
N LYS A 674 -15.33 -9.99 14.54
CA LYS A 674 -15.43 -8.53 14.63
C LYS A 674 -15.38 -7.86 13.24
N ALA A 675 -14.49 -8.30 12.35
CA ALA A 675 -14.40 -7.78 11.00
C ALA A 675 -15.69 -8.03 10.18
N ILE A 676 -16.30 -9.21 10.32
CA ILE A 676 -17.62 -9.50 9.72
C ILE A 676 -18.70 -8.60 10.30
N HIS A 677 -18.70 -8.35 11.62
CA HIS A 677 -19.64 -7.43 12.24
C HIS A 677 -19.54 -6.02 11.67
N LEU A 678 -18.33 -5.44 11.67
CA LEU A 678 -18.06 -4.11 11.13
C LEU A 678 -18.52 -3.99 9.66
N TYR A 679 -18.23 -5.01 8.86
CA TYR A 679 -18.65 -5.03 7.46
C TYR A 679 -20.18 -5.03 7.33
N MET A 680 -20.86 -5.90 8.09
CA MET A 680 -22.32 -6.01 8.02
C MET A 680 -23.02 -4.77 8.58
N ASP A 681 -22.47 -4.13 9.62
CA ASP A 681 -22.94 -2.85 10.13
C ASP A 681 -22.88 -1.75 9.06
N ALA A 682 -21.74 -1.64 8.35
CA ALA A 682 -21.60 -0.68 7.26
C ALA A 682 -22.62 -0.92 6.13
N ILE A 683 -22.86 -2.19 5.77
CA ILE A 683 -23.90 -2.54 4.79
C ILE A 683 -25.31 -2.22 5.33
N MET A 684 -25.61 -2.49 6.60
CA MET A 684 -26.91 -2.18 7.21
C MET A 684 -27.19 -0.68 7.27
N GLN A 685 -26.16 0.15 7.44
CA GLN A 685 -26.30 1.61 7.44
C GLN A 685 -26.59 2.19 6.05
N VAL A 686 -26.01 1.60 5.00
CA VAL A 686 -26.15 2.10 3.62
C VAL A 686 -27.34 1.45 2.89
N ALA A 687 -27.68 0.21 3.22
CA ALA A 687 -28.73 -0.54 2.54
C ALA A 687 -30.11 -0.24 3.15
N ASN A 688 -30.96 0.42 2.37
CA ASN A 688 -32.41 0.53 2.65
C ASN A 688 -33.20 -0.74 2.28
N ASP A 689 -32.53 -1.75 1.73
CA ASP A 689 -33.14 -3.00 1.25
C ASP A 689 -32.44 -4.24 1.84
N ARG A 690 -33.23 -5.09 2.49
CA ARG A 690 -32.78 -6.38 3.06
C ARG A 690 -32.20 -7.33 1.99
N THR A 691 -32.61 -7.23 0.73
CA THR A 691 -32.03 -8.08 -0.34
C THR A 691 -30.55 -7.82 -0.57
N ILE A 692 -30.08 -6.58 -0.34
CA ILE A 692 -28.66 -6.23 -0.41
C ILE A 692 -27.91 -6.88 0.75
N LEU A 693 -28.46 -6.78 1.97
CA LEU A 693 -27.90 -7.42 3.16
C LEU A 693 -27.77 -8.94 2.99
N ASP A 694 -28.85 -9.60 2.56
CA ASP A 694 -28.87 -11.05 2.32
C ASP A 694 -27.86 -11.47 1.24
N ARG A 695 -27.62 -10.64 0.22
CA ARG A 695 -26.61 -10.87 -0.82
C ARG A 695 -25.20 -10.80 -0.25
N HIS A 696 -24.90 -9.82 0.59
CA HIS A 696 -23.60 -9.72 1.24
C HIS A 696 -23.35 -10.86 2.22
N TRP A 697 -24.37 -11.21 3.02
CA TRP A 697 -24.31 -12.39 3.88
C TRP A 697 -24.04 -13.68 3.08
N ARG A 698 -24.71 -13.84 1.94
CA ARG A 698 -24.47 -14.96 1.01
C ARG A 698 -23.03 -15.02 0.54
N ARG A 699 -22.43 -13.89 0.20
CA ARG A 699 -21.02 -13.82 -0.21
C ARG A 699 -20.08 -14.19 0.93
N ILE A 700 -20.32 -13.67 2.14
CA ILE A 700 -19.56 -14.04 3.36
C ILE A 700 -19.62 -15.55 3.59
N TYR A 701 -20.82 -16.13 3.63
CA TYR A 701 -20.92 -17.57 3.84
C TYR A 701 -20.33 -18.40 2.69
N THR A 702 -20.40 -17.90 1.44
CA THR A 702 -19.75 -18.56 0.30
C THR A 702 -18.23 -18.59 0.47
N GLY A 703 -17.64 -17.50 0.99
CA GLY A 703 -16.24 -17.45 1.40
C GLY A 703 -15.92 -18.44 2.53
N TYR A 704 -16.76 -18.48 3.57
CA TYR A 704 -16.59 -19.44 4.66
C TYR A 704 -16.62 -20.90 4.17
N ALA A 705 -17.58 -21.24 3.32
CA ALA A 705 -17.72 -22.57 2.74
C ALA A 705 -16.62 -22.90 1.72
N SER A 706 -15.95 -21.90 1.13
CA SER A 706 -14.98 -22.12 0.07
C SER A 706 -13.72 -22.84 0.55
N LEU A 707 -13.33 -22.68 1.83
CA LEU A 707 -12.20 -23.41 2.43
C LEU A 707 -12.38 -24.93 2.27
N ARG A 708 -13.54 -25.43 2.72
CA ARG A 708 -13.88 -26.85 2.61
C ARG A 708 -14.15 -27.26 1.16
N PHE A 709 -14.82 -26.41 0.38
CA PHE A 709 -15.19 -26.72 -1.00
C PHE A 709 -13.96 -26.89 -1.90
N VAL A 710 -13.04 -25.92 -1.88
CA VAL A 710 -11.81 -25.94 -2.69
C VAL A 710 -10.81 -26.96 -2.13
N GLY A 711 -10.65 -27.02 -0.80
CA GLY A 711 -9.77 -27.99 -0.14
C GLY A 711 -10.26 -29.45 -0.21
N GLY A 712 -11.51 -29.68 -0.62
CA GLY A 712 -12.12 -31.01 -0.66
C GLY A 712 -11.35 -32.01 -1.52
N ARG A 713 -10.92 -31.60 -2.72
CA ARG A 713 -10.16 -32.48 -3.63
C ARG A 713 -8.84 -32.96 -3.01
N PHE A 714 -8.13 -32.06 -2.32
CA PHE A 714 -6.94 -32.42 -1.56
C PHE A 714 -7.28 -33.38 -0.42
N LYS A 715 -8.25 -33.00 0.44
CA LYS A 715 -8.65 -33.77 1.62
C LYS A 715 -9.09 -35.21 1.30
N PHE A 716 -9.89 -35.41 0.24
CA PHE A 716 -10.36 -36.73 -0.16
C PHE A 716 -9.32 -37.52 -0.97
N GLY A 717 -8.47 -36.82 -1.74
CA GLY A 717 -7.40 -37.46 -2.52
C GLY A 717 -6.23 -37.95 -1.65
N LEU A 718 -5.92 -37.24 -0.55
CA LEU A 718 -4.73 -37.49 0.26
C LEU A 718 -4.59 -38.95 0.74
N PRO A 719 -5.63 -39.61 1.31
CA PRO A 719 -5.50 -41.01 1.72
C PRO A 719 -5.32 -41.98 0.54
N ILE A 720 -5.96 -41.70 -0.60
CA ILE A 720 -5.90 -42.54 -1.80
C ILE A 720 -4.49 -42.48 -2.39
N GLU A 721 -3.95 -41.27 -2.56
CA GLU A 721 -2.62 -41.05 -3.09
C GLU A 721 -1.54 -41.61 -2.15
N TYR A 722 -1.72 -41.54 -0.83
CA TYR A 722 -0.83 -42.19 0.12
C TYR A 722 -0.82 -43.72 -0.04
N LEU A 723 -1.98 -44.34 -0.26
CA LEU A 723 -2.06 -45.79 -0.50
C LEU A 723 -1.34 -46.18 -1.80
N VAL A 724 -1.48 -45.38 -2.87
CA VAL A 724 -0.77 -45.56 -4.13
C VAL A 724 0.75 -45.41 -3.93
N TYR A 725 1.17 -44.38 -3.22
CA TYR A 725 2.58 -44.16 -2.85
C TYR A 725 3.15 -45.37 -2.10
N LYS A 726 2.46 -45.83 -1.06
CA LYS A 726 2.86 -47.00 -0.27
C LYS A 726 2.96 -48.27 -1.12
N PHE A 727 2.02 -48.46 -2.04
CA PHE A 727 2.06 -49.59 -2.98
C PHE A 727 3.29 -49.52 -3.90
N LYS A 728 3.53 -48.38 -4.56
CA LYS A 728 4.69 -48.19 -5.45
C LYS A 728 6.01 -48.43 -4.72
N HIS A 729 6.15 -47.92 -3.49
CA HIS A 729 7.36 -48.04 -2.69
C HIS A 729 7.57 -49.45 -2.14
N LYS A 730 6.49 -50.19 -1.82
CA LYS A 730 6.55 -51.59 -1.36
C LYS A 730 6.94 -52.56 -2.47
N TYR A 731 6.57 -52.27 -3.73
CA TYR A 731 6.76 -53.18 -4.86
C TYR A 731 7.80 -52.71 -5.90
N GLY A 732 8.57 -51.65 -5.62
CA GLY A 732 9.72 -51.24 -6.44
C GLY A 732 9.39 -50.60 -7.80
N PHE A 733 8.15 -50.15 -8.02
CA PHE A 733 7.77 -49.45 -9.25
C PHE A 733 8.18 -47.97 -9.20
N ALA A 734 9.49 -47.70 -9.15
CA ALA A 734 10.00 -46.32 -9.07
C ALA A 734 9.91 -45.54 -10.40
N ASN A 735 9.64 -46.19 -11.54
CA ASN A 735 9.75 -45.57 -12.88
C ASN A 735 8.55 -45.84 -13.80
N ILE A 736 7.31 -45.64 -13.34
CA ILE A 736 6.16 -45.56 -14.26
C ILE A 736 5.30 -44.35 -13.90
N ASN A 737 5.75 -43.16 -14.30
CA ASN A 737 4.92 -41.96 -14.35
C ASN A 737 4.77 -41.56 -15.81
N ASN A 738 3.66 -41.98 -16.46
CA ASN A 738 2.98 -41.21 -17.52
C ASN A 738 1.68 -41.81 -18.11
N THR A 739 1.06 -42.84 -17.53
CA THR A 739 -0.07 -43.51 -18.21
C THR A 739 -1.35 -43.75 -17.40
N VAL A 740 -1.58 -43.05 -16.28
CA VAL A 740 -2.86 -43.18 -15.54
C VAL A 740 -3.62 -41.85 -15.38
N SER A 741 -3.08 -40.71 -15.81
CA SER A 741 -3.78 -39.42 -15.73
C SER A 741 -4.78 -39.15 -16.87
N THR A 742 -5.02 -40.09 -17.78
CA THR A 742 -5.90 -39.90 -18.95
C THR A 742 -7.33 -40.40 -18.77
N LEU A 743 -7.69 -41.03 -17.63
CA LEU A 743 -9.05 -41.55 -17.42
C LEU A 743 -9.97 -40.68 -16.55
N SER A 744 -9.52 -39.52 -16.05
CA SER A 744 -10.38 -38.57 -15.30
C SER A 744 -10.76 -37.31 -16.07
N ASN A 745 -10.40 -37.19 -17.35
CA ASN A 745 -10.70 -36.00 -18.19
C ASN A 745 -11.90 -36.21 -19.14
N ALA A 746 -12.69 -37.27 -18.95
CA ALA A 746 -13.91 -37.49 -19.71
C ALA A 746 -15.12 -37.31 -18.79
N HIS A 747 -15.40 -36.05 -18.43
CA HIS A 747 -16.72 -35.47 -18.14
C HIS A 747 -16.49 -34.07 -17.53
N ASP A 748 -16.23 -33.10 -18.40
CA ASP A 748 -16.50 -31.67 -18.17
C ASP A 748 -17.35 -31.17 -19.35
#